data_AF-A0A4V1E1H6-F1
#
_entry.id   AF-A0A4V1E1H6-F1
#
_cell.length_a   1.000
_cell.length_b   1.000
_cell.length_c   1.000
_cell.angle_alpha   90.00
_cell.angle_beta   90.00
_cell.angle_gamma   90.00
#
_symmetry.space_group_name_H-M   'P 1'
#
loop_
_entity.id
_entity.type
_entity.pdbx_description
1 polymer ?
#
loop_
_entity_poly.entity_id
_entity_poly.type
_entity_poly.pdbx_seq_one_letter_code
_entity_poly.pdbx_strand_id
1 'polypeptide(L)'
;MGKIISASRISWDNDGADAEGPVQGATQPWFEIDGSAKDGIEFLLHAGRGLWAGAFSLSNGTIQHNSTTYTADSFVQLGSARVVRDLFDVLERDSTGQTATSRGYFSGQSGQAGDAGQLLLTQVGGLTLAVAALPGQAGLSTFEYSPGTQPVLRDTLGDSDTLYLADPVGLASVTLDGDTYVYAASSSEPGISAFQLSATGKLTEVGTLTIEDGLWVSNTTNIVSVTAAGQPFLLVSAAGSNSLSVVKPGPDGQMVVVDHMLDDLSMRFDDATLMETLVVGDRTYIAVSGSDNGISLFSLLPNGQLLHLETLEDTQTLGLDSLSALSLSAQSGLIHLVASSETEAGLTHIVYDPGEGLQLAGKNGGAALTGGAADDILLDGDGEDQLTGGAGADLFVLQADGKKDTITDFQIATDRIDVSAWKGLYSTLQLNVVSQSYGVDIRYGDELLILRSANGSRLSLDDLLDIDVLGIARLSPPSPPAGIELDFQGTDDDDSMESDANDNTLWGLAGDDSLFGWDGNDTLFGGDDSDMLFGGYGNDILDGGAGHDVLRGGEGHDALYGGTGADSLYGEGGDDALWGDSSTDVLYGGNGNDTLTGGTGADTLYGGDGDDRLLSNTGVDLLYGGAGDDWISPGNGADLAYGGSGNDTIIGRTGWDTLYGGEGDDELYGSEGVDLLYGDAGDDFLSGGFGYDEIYGGDGNDEIYGNIGNDDLYGGAGNDALYGATGDDLLEGGDGDDVLYGAQGVDTLIGGAGNDFLRGGTLADTFIFDRGHDQDTISGLETQDEIYLSTELTGGLTDAADIVARFRTEVDGQLALSFDQGDMIIFDEDLSSAELIETIFTF
;
A
#
# COMPACT_ATOMS: atom_id res chain seq x y z
N MET A 1 19.92 4.02 6.93
CA MET A 1 19.97 5.25 7.74
C MET A 1 19.18 4.98 9.00
N GLY A 2 19.74 5.18 10.18
CA GLY A 2 19.17 4.63 11.40
C GLY A 2 18.97 3.11 11.33
N LYS A 3 18.49 2.50 12.42
CA LYS A 3 18.12 1.08 12.41
C LYS A 3 17.22 0.75 13.57
N ILE A 4 16.43 -0.30 13.41
CA ILE A 4 15.77 -0.93 14.53
C ILE A 4 16.84 -1.64 15.37
N ILE A 5 16.97 -1.21 16.62
CA ILE A 5 17.91 -1.80 17.58
C ILE A 5 17.22 -2.76 18.55
N SER A 6 15.90 -2.72 18.61
CA SER A 6 15.07 -3.65 19.38
C SER A 6 13.66 -3.67 18.83
N ALA A 7 13.09 -4.86 18.70
CA ALA A 7 11.66 -5.07 18.51
C ALA A 7 11.21 -6.17 19.46
N SER A 8 10.11 -5.93 20.17
CA SER A 8 9.60 -6.89 21.15
C SER A 8 8.08 -6.80 21.23
N ARG A 9 7.44 -7.96 21.17
CA ARG A 9 6.04 -8.12 21.54
C ARG A 9 5.93 -8.46 23.01
N ILE A 10 5.00 -7.81 23.68
CA ILE A 10 4.70 -8.08 25.08
C ILE A 10 3.29 -8.64 25.15
N SER A 11 3.20 -9.97 25.26
CA SER A 11 1.94 -10.67 25.48
C SER A 11 1.54 -10.59 26.95
N TRP A 12 0.25 -10.42 27.19
CA TRP A 12 -0.36 -10.54 28.51
C TRP A 12 -0.61 -12.03 28.74
N ASP A 13 0.35 -12.70 29.37
CA ASP A 13 0.19 -14.12 29.70
C ASP A 13 -1.07 -14.33 30.56
N ASN A 14 -1.72 -15.49 30.39
CA ASN A 14 -2.91 -15.99 31.08
C ASN A 14 -2.87 -15.87 32.64
N ASP A 15 -2.90 -14.65 33.18
CA ASP A 15 -3.25 -14.40 34.57
C ASP A 15 -4.77 -14.42 34.63
N GLY A 16 -5.33 -15.57 34.99
CA GLY A 16 -6.74 -15.81 35.30
C GLY A 16 -7.27 -14.96 36.46
N ALA A 17 -7.17 -13.64 36.33
CA ALA A 17 -8.01 -12.68 37.01
C ALA A 17 -9.09 -12.28 36.02
N ASP A 18 -10.34 -12.48 36.40
CA ASP A 18 -11.51 -11.91 35.76
C ASP A 18 -11.27 -10.41 35.48
N ALA A 19 -10.76 -10.06 34.29
CA ALA A 19 -10.81 -8.70 33.80
C ALA A 19 -12.28 -8.48 33.44
N GLU A 20 -13.01 -7.78 34.30
CA GLU A 20 -14.41 -7.46 34.04
C GLU A 20 -14.51 -6.86 32.64
N GLY A 21 -15.30 -7.52 31.78
CA GLY A 21 -15.60 -7.05 30.44
C GLY A 21 -16.16 -5.62 30.44
N PRO A 22 -16.07 -4.92 29.30
CA PRO A 22 -16.25 -3.48 29.24
C PRO A 22 -17.66 -3.02 29.63
N VAL A 23 -17.72 -1.92 30.40
CA VAL A 23 -18.92 -1.07 30.54
C VAL A 23 -18.55 0.40 30.27
N GLN A 24 -18.93 0.88 29.07
CA GLN A 24 -19.22 2.25 28.57
C GLN A 24 -18.22 3.45 28.74
N GLY A 25 -17.57 3.85 27.62
CA GLY A 25 -17.45 5.24 27.06
C GLY A 25 -16.07 5.96 27.00
N ALA A 26 -15.51 6.53 25.91
CA ALA A 26 -15.50 6.30 24.43
C ALA A 26 -14.51 7.29 23.70
N THR A 27 -13.32 6.81 23.29
CA THR A 27 -12.44 7.38 22.23
C THR A 27 -11.97 6.21 21.34
N GLN A 28 -11.41 6.47 20.14
CA GLN A 28 -10.60 5.43 19.48
C GLN A 28 -9.44 5.05 20.40
N PRO A 29 -8.86 3.84 20.29
CA PRO A 29 -7.63 3.52 21.00
C PRO A 29 -6.54 4.55 20.68
N TRP A 30 -5.88 5.12 21.69
CA TRP A 30 -4.78 6.08 21.49
C TRP A 30 -3.79 6.04 22.65
N PHE A 31 -2.58 6.51 22.42
CA PHE A 31 -1.53 6.59 23.43
C PHE A 31 -1.30 8.02 23.92
N GLU A 32 -1.31 8.22 25.24
CA GLU A 32 -0.78 9.43 25.87
C GLU A 32 0.65 9.20 26.32
N ILE A 33 1.59 10.08 25.96
CA ILE A 33 2.98 9.98 26.42
C ILE A 33 3.23 11.01 27.53
N ASP A 34 3.67 10.57 28.72
CA ASP A 34 4.15 11.47 29.77
C ASP A 34 5.64 11.76 29.58
N GLY A 35 5.91 12.86 28.86
CA GLY A 35 7.28 13.37 28.65
C GLY A 35 7.99 13.90 29.90
N SER A 36 7.37 13.87 31.08
CA SER A 36 7.97 14.34 32.34
C SER A 36 8.71 13.26 33.14
N ALA A 37 8.60 12.00 32.72
CA ALA A 37 9.30 10.88 33.36
C ALA A 37 10.82 11.04 33.26
N LYS A 38 11.49 11.03 34.43
CA LYS A 38 12.95 11.22 34.51
C LYS A 38 13.74 9.95 34.20
N ASP A 39 13.11 8.78 34.31
CA ASP A 39 13.71 7.45 34.11
C ASP A 39 12.69 6.54 33.36
N GLY A 40 12.83 6.35 32.04
CA GLY A 40 11.91 5.52 31.21
C GLY A 40 10.86 6.32 30.43
N ILE A 41 10.13 5.66 29.50
CA ILE A 41 8.96 6.24 28.80
C ILE A 41 7.71 5.81 29.56
N GLU A 42 6.94 6.75 30.08
CA GLU A 42 5.62 6.46 30.58
C GLU A 42 4.61 6.77 29.48
N PHE A 43 3.79 5.79 29.11
CA PHE A 43 2.69 5.97 28.17
C PHE A 43 1.41 5.36 28.74
N LEU A 44 0.28 6.02 28.52
CA LEU A 44 -1.02 5.48 28.86
C LEU A 44 -1.69 5.05 27.57
N LEU A 45 -2.03 3.76 27.46
CA LEU A 45 -2.93 3.31 26.40
C LEU A 45 -4.35 3.57 26.88
N HIS A 46 -5.00 4.50 26.21
CA HIS A 46 -6.42 4.70 26.30
C HIS A 46 -7.05 3.73 25.31
N ALA A 47 -7.34 2.50 25.75
CA ALA A 47 -7.76 1.37 24.90
C ALA A 47 -9.13 1.54 24.21
N GLY A 48 -9.68 2.75 24.20
CA GLY A 48 -11.04 3.01 23.77
C GLY A 48 -12.08 2.26 24.61
N ARG A 49 -13.34 2.27 24.13
CA ARG A 49 -14.55 1.70 24.75
C ARG A 49 -14.45 1.29 26.25
N GLY A 50 -14.36 2.28 27.15
CA GLY A 50 -14.47 2.07 28.61
C GLY A 50 -13.77 3.16 29.43
N LEU A 51 -13.94 3.14 30.76
CA LEU A 51 -13.19 3.97 31.73
C LEU A 51 -11.87 3.31 32.17
N TRP A 52 -11.30 2.46 31.31
CA TRP A 52 -10.05 1.78 31.56
C TRP A 52 -8.97 2.40 30.68
N ALA A 53 -7.94 2.96 31.30
CA ALA A 53 -6.64 3.12 30.66
C ALA A 53 -5.66 2.28 31.48
N GLY A 54 -4.91 1.43 30.80
CA GLY A 54 -3.69 0.88 31.36
C GLY A 54 -2.64 1.98 31.34
N ALA A 55 -2.12 2.39 32.49
CA ALA A 55 -0.89 3.15 32.49
C ALA A 55 0.26 2.15 32.33
N PHE A 56 1.15 2.42 31.39
CA PHE A 56 2.31 1.59 31.10
C PHE A 56 3.56 2.41 31.34
N SER A 57 4.54 1.84 32.01
CA SER A 57 5.87 2.44 32.10
C SER A 57 6.90 1.53 31.47
N LEU A 58 7.54 2.00 30.43
CA LEU A 58 8.71 1.38 29.81
C LEU A 58 9.96 1.85 30.55
N SER A 59 10.58 0.98 31.35
CA SER A 59 11.85 1.25 32.02
C SER A 59 12.86 0.15 31.70
N ASN A 60 14.03 0.52 31.18
CA ASN A 60 15.09 -0.42 30.76
C ASN A 60 14.61 -1.51 29.76
N GLY A 61 13.73 -1.17 28.81
CA GLY A 61 13.20 -2.12 27.83
C GLY A 61 12.13 -3.07 28.38
N THR A 62 11.58 -2.82 29.57
CA THR A 62 10.49 -3.59 30.16
C THR A 62 9.28 -2.70 30.37
N ILE A 63 8.13 -3.06 29.80
CA ILE A 63 6.84 -2.39 30.05
C ILE A 63 6.23 -2.93 31.35
N GLN A 64 5.89 -2.05 32.28
CA GLN A 64 5.19 -2.36 33.52
C GLN A 64 3.77 -1.82 33.45
N HIS A 65 2.78 -2.69 33.64
CA HIS A 65 1.37 -2.30 33.74
C HIS A 65 1.06 -1.77 35.14
N ASN A 66 0.54 -0.54 35.18
CA ASN A 66 0.00 0.13 36.35
C ASN A 66 -1.50 0.38 36.10
N SER A 67 -2.37 -0.37 36.77
CA SER A 67 -3.82 -0.19 36.59
C SER A 67 -4.28 1.15 37.18
N THR A 68 -4.95 1.98 36.38
CA THR A 68 -5.66 3.19 36.84
C THR A 68 -7.13 3.11 36.48
N THR A 69 -8.02 3.27 37.47
CA THR A 69 -9.47 3.39 37.27
C THR A 69 -9.89 4.86 37.29
N TYR A 70 -10.63 5.29 36.27
CA TYR A 70 -11.13 6.66 36.15
C TYR A 70 -12.46 6.89 36.87
N THR A 71 -12.66 8.11 37.35
CA THR A 71 -13.96 8.56 37.89
C THR A 71 -14.72 9.36 36.83
N ALA A 72 -15.94 8.93 36.51
CA ALA A 72 -16.81 9.33 35.39
C ALA A 72 -17.21 10.83 35.19
N ASP A 73 -16.58 11.80 35.87
CA ASP A 73 -17.08 13.19 35.97
C ASP A 73 -16.29 14.26 35.16
N SER A 74 -15.38 13.90 34.25
CA SER A 74 -14.56 14.85 33.49
C SER A 74 -14.83 14.83 31.97
N PHE A 75 -15.98 15.37 31.54
CA PHE A 75 -16.27 15.60 30.11
C PHE A 75 -16.34 17.10 29.78
N VAL A 76 -15.93 17.46 28.56
CA VAL A 76 -16.11 18.78 27.94
C VAL A 76 -17.29 18.69 26.97
N GLN A 77 -18.26 19.61 27.08
CA GLN A 77 -19.42 19.64 26.20
C GLN A 77 -19.17 20.57 25.00
N LEU A 78 -19.28 20.04 23.78
CA LEU A 78 -19.21 20.79 22.52
C LEU A 78 -20.53 20.64 21.78
N GLY A 79 -21.47 21.57 22.00
CA GLY A 79 -22.83 21.43 21.45
C GLY A 79 -23.55 20.21 22.02
N SER A 80 -24.00 19.28 21.17
CA SER A 80 -24.55 17.98 21.58
C SER A 80 -23.48 16.92 21.88
N ALA A 81 -22.24 17.13 21.43
CA ALA A 81 -21.15 16.19 21.59
C ALA A 81 -20.47 16.32 22.95
N ARG A 82 -19.87 15.22 23.42
CA ARG A 82 -19.14 15.11 24.67
C ARG A 82 -17.74 14.57 24.40
N VAL A 83 -16.73 15.27 24.87
CA VAL A 83 -15.33 14.90 24.71
C VAL A 83 -14.74 14.57 26.08
N VAL A 84 -13.95 13.50 26.16
CA VAL A 84 -13.24 13.15 27.39
C VAL A 84 -12.23 14.25 27.72
N ARG A 85 -12.18 14.66 28.99
CA ARG A 85 -11.30 15.75 29.43
C ARG A 85 -9.83 15.49 29.11
N ASP A 86 -9.36 14.27 29.26
CA ASP A 86 -7.95 13.93 29.06
C ASP A 86 -7.52 14.16 27.61
N LEU A 87 -8.32 13.70 26.64
CA LEU A 87 -8.12 14.00 25.22
C LEU A 87 -8.10 15.52 24.96
N PHE A 88 -9.05 16.24 25.57
CA PHE A 88 -9.13 17.69 25.44
C PHE A 88 -7.89 18.38 26.02
N ASP A 89 -7.41 17.93 27.18
CA ASP A 89 -6.24 18.49 27.84
C ASP A 89 -4.95 18.17 27.05
N VAL A 90 -4.86 17.00 26.39
CA VAL A 90 -3.77 16.68 25.45
C VAL A 90 -3.75 17.68 24.31
N LEU A 91 -4.87 17.84 23.61
CA LEU A 91 -4.99 18.78 22.50
C LEU A 91 -4.76 20.24 22.95
N GLU A 92 -5.15 20.59 24.18
CA GLU A 92 -4.88 21.92 24.74
C GLU A 92 -3.37 22.16 24.91
N ARG A 93 -2.61 21.16 25.36
CA ARG A 93 -1.14 21.23 25.46
C ARG A 93 -0.50 21.45 24.09
N ASP A 94 -0.99 20.75 23.07
CA ASP A 94 -0.42 20.76 21.72
C ASP A 94 -0.82 22.01 20.91
N SER A 95 -1.87 22.72 21.33
CA SER A 95 -2.42 23.91 20.64
C SER A 95 -1.49 25.13 20.53
N THR A 96 -0.32 25.10 21.18
CA THR A 96 0.57 26.27 21.29
C THR A 96 1.67 26.35 20.21
N GLY A 97 1.72 25.35 19.31
CA GLY A 97 2.70 25.26 18.22
C GLY A 97 2.38 26.10 16.99
N GLN A 98 3.27 26.05 16.00
CA GLN A 98 3.00 26.57 14.64
C GLN A 98 2.00 25.70 13.88
N THR A 99 2.00 24.41 14.20
CA THR A 99 1.09 23.39 13.66
C THR A 99 0.32 22.75 14.81
N ALA A 100 -0.91 22.30 14.55
CA ALA A 100 -1.69 21.50 15.47
C ALA A 100 -2.61 20.56 14.70
N THR A 101 -2.78 19.34 15.21
CA THR A 101 -3.47 18.25 14.52
C THR A 101 -4.66 17.77 15.37
N SER A 102 -5.73 17.29 14.71
CA SER A 102 -6.90 16.76 15.39
C SER A 102 -6.68 15.37 15.97
N ARG A 103 -7.59 14.97 16.85
CA ARG A 103 -7.76 13.59 17.27
C ARG A 103 -9.23 13.19 17.16
N GLY A 104 -9.46 11.92 16.82
CA GLY A 104 -10.79 11.33 16.76
C GLY A 104 -11.43 11.16 18.14
N TYR A 105 -12.74 11.36 18.23
CA TYR A 105 -13.52 11.12 19.44
C TYR A 105 -14.92 10.60 19.10
N PHE A 106 -15.55 9.87 20.02
CA PHE A 106 -16.93 9.41 19.85
C PHE A 106 -17.88 10.22 20.73
N SER A 107 -18.99 10.71 20.16
CA SER A 107 -20.02 11.41 20.96
C SER A 107 -21.13 10.51 21.49
N GLY A 108 -21.19 9.25 21.02
CA GLY A 108 -22.22 8.23 21.28
C GLY A 108 -21.64 6.82 21.51
N GLN A 109 -22.44 5.94 22.14
CA GLN A 109 -21.98 4.65 22.72
C GLN A 109 -21.97 3.46 21.74
N SER A 110 -22.32 3.64 20.45
CA SER A 110 -22.41 2.48 19.53
C SER A 110 -21.04 2.05 19.02
N GLY A 111 -20.08 2.99 18.98
CA GLY A 111 -18.74 2.81 18.45
C GLY A 111 -18.70 2.33 17.00
N GLN A 112 -19.74 2.64 16.22
CA GLN A 112 -19.72 2.58 14.77
C GLN A 112 -19.04 3.83 14.20
N ALA A 113 -18.45 3.75 13.01
CA ALA A 113 -17.75 4.87 12.37
C ALA A 113 -18.60 6.16 12.31
N GLY A 114 -19.91 6.05 12.10
CA GLY A 114 -20.84 7.18 12.09
C GLY A 114 -21.05 7.93 13.43
N ASP A 115 -20.50 7.42 14.53
CA ASP A 115 -20.48 8.09 15.84
C ASP A 115 -19.15 8.86 16.11
N ALA A 116 -18.18 8.80 15.20
CA ALA A 116 -16.88 9.45 15.31
C ALA A 116 -16.92 10.92 14.85
N GLY A 117 -16.06 11.75 15.42
CA GLY A 117 -15.84 13.13 15.03
C GLY A 117 -14.39 13.53 15.30
N GLN A 118 -13.97 14.67 14.76
CA GLN A 118 -12.60 15.15 14.87
C GLN A 118 -12.55 16.42 15.72
N LEU A 119 -11.58 16.49 16.63
CA LEU A 119 -11.37 17.66 17.48
C LEU A 119 -9.95 18.18 17.33
N LEU A 120 -9.82 19.46 16.99
CA LEU A 120 -8.59 20.22 16.90
C LEU A 120 -8.64 21.41 17.86
N LEU A 121 -7.57 21.64 18.63
CA LEU A 121 -7.40 22.86 19.42
C LEU A 121 -6.25 23.69 18.87
N THR A 122 -6.45 25.00 18.69
CA THR A 122 -5.43 25.92 18.18
C THR A 122 -5.56 27.32 18.81
N GLN A 123 -4.47 28.10 18.82
CA GLN A 123 -4.42 29.44 19.40
C GLN A 123 -4.57 30.52 18.33
N VAL A 124 -5.58 31.39 18.46
CA VAL A 124 -5.76 32.54 17.56
C VAL A 124 -5.96 33.81 18.36
N GLY A 125 -5.11 34.82 18.16
CA GLY A 125 -5.20 36.10 18.87
C GLY A 125 -5.11 35.98 20.40
N GLY A 126 -4.48 34.92 20.91
CA GLY A 126 -4.36 34.61 22.34
C GLY A 126 -5.59 33.93 22.96
N LEU A 127 -6.51 33.41 22.14
CA LEU A 127 -7.64 32.58 22.54
C LEU A 127 -7.41 31.14 22.08
N THR A 128 -7.74 30.17 22.95
CA THR A 128 -7.87 28.76 22.55
C THR A 128 -9.21 28.58 21.82
N LEU A 129 -9.15 28.17 20.56
CA LEU A 129 -10.30 27.79 19.76
C LEU A 129 -10.28 26.28 19.53
N ALA A 130 -11.41 25.63 19.77
CA ALA A 130 -11.65 24.25 19.39
C ALA A 130 -12.43 24.24 18.07
N VAL A 131 -11.87 23.62 17.03
CA VAL A 131 -12.55 23.32 15.77
C VAL A 131 -12.95 21.86 15.81
N ALA A 132 -14.23 21.57 15.56
CA ALA A 132 -14.75 20.22 15.68
C ALA A 132 -15.62 19.86 14.48
N ALA A 133 -15.35 18.69 13.91
CA ALA A 133 -16.36 17.93 13.18
C ALA A 133 -17.21 17.19 14.22
N LEU A 134 -18.51 17.45 14.22
CA LEU A 134 -19.43 16.85 15.18
C LEU A 134 -19.97 15.53 14.59
N PRO A 135 -20.05 14.44 15.37
CA PRO A 135 -20.49 13.15 14.83
C PRO A 135 -21.86 13.19 14.17
N GLY A 136 -21.95 12.57 12.99
CA GLY A 136 -23.17 12.52 12.16
C GLY A 136 -23.62 13.89 11.63
N GLN A 137 -22.73 14.88 11.56
CA GLN A 137 -23.00 16.20 11.00
C GLN A 137 -21.93 16.58 9.99
N ALA A 138 -22.34 16.78 8.74
CA ALA A 138 -21.50 17.37 7.71
C ALA A 138 -21.13 18.82 8.09
N GLY A 139 -19.87 19.19 7.88
CA GLY A 139 -19.33 20.51 8.23
C GLY A 139 -18.57 20.59 9.57
N LEU A 140 -18.21 21.82 9.94
CA LEU A 140 -17.36 22.14 11.09
C LEU A 140 -18.04 23.13 12.04
N SER A 141 -17.75 23.03 13.33
CA SER A 141 -18.15 23.99 14.36
C SER A 141 -16.97 24.46 15.17
N THR A 142 -16.92 25.75 15.50
CA THR A 142 -15.87 26.33 16.31
C THR A 142 -16.38 26.77 17.68
N PHE A 143 -15.55 26.58 18.70
CA PHE A 143 -15.85 26.92 20.08
C PHE A 143 -14.70 27.69 20.69
N GLU A 144 -15.00 28.76 21.43
CA GLU A 144 -14.01 29.41 22.27
C GLU A 144 -13.93 28.69 23.61
N TYR A 145 -12.71 28.37 24.02
CA TYR A 145 -12.43 27.75 25.29
C TYR A 145 -11.65 28.69 26.21
N SER A 146 -11.96 28.61 27.50
CA SER A 146 -11.19 29.23 28.57
C SER A 146 -11.06 28.24 29.73
N PRO A 147 -9.87 28.07 30.33
CA PRO A 147 -9.65 27.09 31.39
C PRO A 147 -10.67 27.19 32.52
N GLY A 148 -11.29 26.05 32.87
CA GLY A 148 -12.29 25.95 33.94
C GLY A 148 -13.69 26.45 33.57
N THR A 149 -13.95 26.77 32.30
CA THR A 149 -15.28 27.14 31.79
C THR A 149 -15.78 26.17 30.72
N GLN A 150 -17.08 26.19 30.43
CA GLN A 150 -17.65 25.42 29.32
C GLN A 150 -17.36 26.14 27.99
N PRO A 151 -16.94 25.44 26.93
CA PRO A 151 -16.72 26.03 25.61
C PRO A 151 -17.96 26.76 25.08
N VAL A 152 -17.75 27.87 24.38
CA VAL A 152 -18.81 28.72 23.82
C VAL A 152 -18.77 28.64 22.30
N LEU A 153 -19.85 28.17 21.67
CA LEU A 153 -19.99 28.11 20.21
C LEU A 153 -19.78 29.50 19.58
N ARG A 154 -18.97 29.56 18.52
CA ARG A 154 -18.62 30.78 17.79
C ARG A 154 -19.11 30.77 16.35
N ASP A 155 -18.96 29.65 15.66
CA ASP A 155 -19.38 29.50 14.27
C ASP A 155 -19.78 28.05 13.94
N THR A 156 -20.58 27.89 12.90
CA THR A 156 -20.90 26.60 12.28
C THR A 156 -20.92 26.77 10.77
N LEU A 157 -20.06 26.03 10.09
CA LEU A 157 -19.94 25.96 8.65
C LEU A 157 -20.48 24.61 8.19
N GLY A 158 -21.51 24.62 7.34
CA GLY A 158 -22.04 23.40 6.74
C GLY A 158 -21.27 23.03 5.47
N ASP A 159 -21.43 21.77 5.09
CA ASP A 159 -20.99 21.25 3.80
C ASP A 159 -21.76 21.85 2.59
N SER A 160 -21.16 21.78 1.40
CA SER A 160 -21.73 22.31 0.15
C SER A 160 -21.03 21.71 -1.07
N ASP A 161 -21.61 21.83 -2.28
CA ASP A 161 -21.05 21.33 -3.55
C ASP A 161 -19.60 21.78 -3.88
N THR A 162 -19.05 22.77 -3.18
CA THR A 162 -17.67 23.26 -3.35
C THR A 162 -16.78 23.04 -2.14
N LEU A 163 -17.27 22.38 -1.08
CA LEU A 163 -16.52 22.07 0.13
C LEU A 163 -16.52 20.56 0.33
N TYR A 164 -15.39 20.04 0.78
CA TYR A 164 -15.15 18.62 1.04
C TYR A 164 -15.36 18.35 2.53
N LEU A 165 -16.60 18.42 3.00
CA LEU A 165 -16.95 18.39 4.43
C LEU A 165 -18.12 17.44 4.75
N ALA A 166 -18.50 16.53 3.84
CA ALA A 166 -19.58 15.57 4.07
C ALA A 166 -19.30 14.68 5.30
N ASP A 167 -18.11 14.05 5.35
CA ASP A 167 -17.64 13.24 6.48
C ASP A 167 -16.18 13.58 6.83
N PRO A 168 -15.92 14.63 7.65
CA PRO A 168 -14.55 15.04 7.95
C PRO A 168 -13.81 14.04 8.85
N VAL A 169 -12.71 13.48 8.35
CA VAL A 169 -11.91 12.45 9.05
C VAL A 169 -10.62 12.95 9.67
N GLY A 170 -10.18 14.16 9.34
CA GLY A 170 -9.06 14.81 10.01
C GLY A 170 -9.12 16.33 9.89
N LEU A 171 -8.54 17.03 10.86
CA LEU A 171 -8.34 18.47 10.84
C LEU A 171 -6.89 18.80 11.19
N ALA A 172 -6.31 19.71 10.43
CA ALA A 172 -4.99 20.23 10.69
C ALA A 172 -5.04 21.76 10.75
N SER A 173 -4.17 22.39 11.54
CA SER A 173 -3.99 23.85 11.49
C SER A 173 -2.55 24.24 11.35
N VAL A 174 -2.33 25.34 10.64
CA VAL A 174 -1.03 25.93 10.40
C VAL A 174 -1.12 27.43 10.61
N THR A 175 -0.19 28.00 11.37
CA THR A 175 -0.05 29.44 11.51
C THR A 175 1.04 29.97 10.59
N LEU A 176 0.65 30.75 9.57
CA LEU A 176 1.52 31.37 8.57
C LEU A 176 1.45 32.89 8.71
N ASP A 177 2.61 33.54 8.87
CA ASP A 177 2.73 34.99 9.00
C ASP A 177 1.81 35.66 10.05
N GLY A 178 1.38 34.88 11.05
CA GLY A 178 0.51 35.32 12.14
C GLY A 178 -0.99 35.07 11.93
N ASP A 179 -1.38 34.57 10.75
CA ASP A 179 -2.74 34.09 10.46
C ASP A 179 -2.80 32.57 10.62
N THR A 180 -3.91 32.07 11.18
CA THR A 180 -4.12 30.63 11.40
C THR A 180 -5.08 30.09 10.36
N TYR A 181 -4.66 29.04 9.67
CA TYR A 181 -5.43 28.31 8.68
C TYR A 181 -5.80 26.93 9.21
N VAL A 182 -6.98 26.45 8.84
CA VAL A 182 -7.51 25.13 9.19
C VAL A 182 -7.79 24.38 7.90
N TYR A 183 -7.35 23.14 7.82
CA TYR A 183 -7.51 22.23 6.70
C TYR A 183 -8.36 21.05 7.15
N ALA A 184 -9.30 20.64 6.32
CA ALA A 184 -10.20 19.53 6.60
C ALA A 184 -10.26 18.61 5.40
N ALA A 185 -10.10 17.31 5.63
CA ALA A 185 -10.24 16.27 4.62
C ALA A 185 -11.47 15.40 4.93
N SER A 186 -12.07 14.82 3.90
CA SER A 186 -13.23 13.95 4.02
C SER A 186 -12.97 12.53 3.51
N SER A 187 -13.57 11.53 4.14
CA SER A 187 -13.53 10.15 3.66
C SER A 187 -14.50 9.86 2.53
N SER A 188 -15.58 10.63 2.41
CA SER A 188 -16.62 10.41 1.40
C SER A 188 -16.49 11.34 0.19
N GLU A 189 -15.61 12.32 0.26
CA GLU A 189 -15.35 13.27 -0.83
C GLU A 189 -13.83 13.42 -1.01
N PRO A 190 -13.28 13.10 -2.19
CA PRO A 190 -11.83 13.08 -2.43
C PRO A 190 -11.28 14.52 -2.57
N GLY A 191 -11.00 15.16 -1.43
CA GLY A 191 -10.43 16.50 -1.42
C GLY A 191 -10.22 17.08 -0.03
N ILE A 192 -9.53 18.23 -0.01
CA ILE A 192 -9.23 19.01 1.20
C ILE A 192 -9.81 20.41 1.05
N SER A 193 -10.47 20.89 2.09
CA SER A 193 -10.92 22.29 2.18
C SER A 193 -10.05 23.09 3.14
N ALA A 194 -9.65 24.29 2.73
CA ALA A 194 -8.83 25.22 3.52
C ALA A 194 -9.63 26.45 3.97
N PHE A 195 -9.43 26.85 5.23
CA PHE A 195 -10.14 27.97 5.86
C PHE A 195 -9.19 28.86 6.64
N GLN A 196 -9.34 30.18 6.53
CA GLN A 196 -8.75 31.10 7.50
C GLN A 196 -9.61 31.14 8.77
N LEU A 197 -8.98 30.92 9.94
CA LEU A 197 -9.62 30.98 11.25
C LEU A 197 -9.35 32.33 11.92
N SER A 198 -10.40 33.11 12.14
CA SER A 198 -10.31 34.42 12.81
C SER A 198 -10.34 34.33 14.34
N ALA A 199 -9.85 35.37 15.03
CA ALA A 199 -9.93 35.48 16.49
C ALA A 199 -11.37 35.55 17.06
N THR A 200 -12.39 35.72 16.21
CA THR A 200 -13.80 35.59 16.64
C THR A 200 -14.34 34.16 16.56
N GLY A 201 -13.53 33.22 16.06
CA GLY A 201 -13.89 31.83 15.79
C GLY A 201 -14.53 31.60 14.41
N LYS A 202 -14.58 32.61 13.54
CA LYS A 202 -15.19 32.45 12.21
C LYS A 202 -14.24 31.74 11.26
N LEU A 203 -14.73 30.74 10.53
CA LEU A 203 -14.04 30.09 9.40
C LEU A 203 -14.41 30.80 8.09
N THR A 204 -13.42 31.11 7.26
CA THR A 204 -13.64 31.68 5.92
C THR A 204 -12.85 30.85 4.92
N GLU A 205 -13.53 30.24 3.96
CA GLU A 205 -12.91 29.44 2.90
C GLU A 205 -11.85 30.27 2.15
N VAL A 206 -10.69 29.64 1.93
CA VAL A 206 -9.61 30.23 1.16
C VAL A 206 -9.26 29.37 -0.06
N GLY A 207 -9.49 28.06 -0.05
CA GLY A 207 -9.29 27.21 -1.22
C GLY A 207 -9.67 25.75 -0.97
N THR A 208 -9.60 24.97 -2.03
CA THR A 208 -9.75 23.51 -2.04
C THR A 208 -8.56 22.87 -2.72
N LEU A 209 -8.33 21.59 -2.47
CA LEU A 209 -7.35 20.77 -3.18
C LEU A 209 -8.04 19.45 -3.52
N THR A 210 -8.05 19.13 -4.80
CA THR A 210 -8.85 18.04 -5.38
C THR A 210 -7.96 17.09 -6.18
N ILE A 211 -8.54 16.02 -6.72
CA ILE A 211 -7.82 15.11 -7.60
C ILE A 211 -7.25 15.81 -8.83
N GLU A 212 -7.97 16.81 -9.37
CA GLU A 212 -7.54 17.65 -10.51
C GLU A 212 -6.31 18.51 -10.16
N ASP A 213 -6.08 18.79 -8.88
CA ASP A 213 -4.93 19.55 -8.39
C ASP A 213 -3.72 18.64 -8.03
N GLY A 214 -3.78 17.36 -8.42
CA GLY A 214 -2.76 16.34 -8.16
C GLY A 214 -2.87 15.66 -6.79
N LEU A 215 -3.96 15.88 -6.03
CA LEU A 215 -4.21 15.18 -4.77
C LEU A 215 -4.95 13.87 -5.07
N TRP A 216 -4.19 12.86 -5.48
CA TRP A 216 -4.64 11.53 -5.87
C TRP A 216 -5.09 10.64 -4.70
N VAL A 217 -6.06 11.14 -3.94
CA VAL A 217 -6.59 10.47 -2.74
C VAL A 217 -8.00 9.97 -3.00
N SER A 218 -8.24 8.70 -2.68
CA SER A 218 -9.60 8.14 -2.55
C SER A 218 -9.79 7.65 -1.12
N ASN A 219 -10.95 7.93 -0.52
CA ASN A 219 -11.26 7.61 0.88
C ASN A 219 -10.16 8.08 1.85
N THR A 220 -10.00 9.39 2.03
CA THR A 220 -9.00 9.93 2.97
C THR A 220 -9.29 9.44 4.39
N THR A 221 -8.23 9.04 5.11
CA THR A 221 -8.32 8.53 6.49
C THR A 221 -7.77 9.53 7.50
N ASN A 222 -6.67 10.22 7.18
CA ASN A 222 -6.10 11.25 8.04
C ASN A 222 -5.58 12.45 7.26
N ILE A 223 -5.60 13.61 7.92
CA ILE A 223 -4.79 14.78 7.57
C ILE A 223 -4.11 15.31 8.82
N VAL A 224 -2.79 15.44 8.79
CA VAL A 224 -1.99 15.88 9.94
C VAL A 224 -1.02 16.99 9.53
N SER A 225 -0.87 18.01 10.38
CA SER A 225 0.13 19.06 10.15
C SER A 225 1.45 18.73 10.84
N VAL A 226 2.55 18.86 10.11
CA VAL A 226 3.92 18.62 10.59
C VAL A 226 4.84 19.77 10.21
N THR A 227 6.08 19.78 10.72
CA THR A 227 7.09 20.76 10.31
C THR A 227 8.38 20.07 9.86
N ALA A 228 8.93 20.46 8.72
CA ALA A 228 10.29 20.09 8.31
C ALA A 228 11.13 21.35 8.18
N ALA A 229 12.29 21.39 8.84
CA ALA A 229 13.14 22.59 8.92
C ALA A 229 12.40 23.89 9.33
N GLY A 230 11.38 23.76 10.19
CA GLY A 230 10.54 24.88 10.64
C GLY A 230 9.56 25.43 9.61
N GLN A 231 9.40 24.76 8.46
CA GLN A 231 8.33 25.02 7.50
C GLN A 231 7.18 24.02 7.73
N PRO A 232 5.92 24.47 7.69
CA PRO A 232 4.78 23.58 7.87
C PRO A 232 4.41 22.83 6.59
N PHE A 233 3.97 21.60 6.76
CA PHE A 233 3.41 20.73 5.73
C PHE A 233 2.16 20.04 6.27
N LEU A 234 1.33 19.53 5.37
CA LEU A 234 0.21 18.63 5.68
C LEU A 234 0.56 17.27 5.09
N LEU A 235 0.35 16.21 5.86
CA LEU A 235 0.41 14.83 5.38
C LEU A 235 -1.01 14.30 5.30
N VAL A 236 -1.32 13.60 4.22
CA VAL A 236 -2.65 13.09 3.90
C VAL A 236 -2.52 11.61 3.61
N SER A 237 -3.15 10.75 4.40
CA SER A 237 -3.22 9.32 4.13
C SER A 237 -4.60 8.97 3.59
N ALA A 238 -4.65 8.06 2.62
CA ALA A 238 -5.90 7.66 1.99
C ALA A 238 -5.96 6.15 1.80
N ALA A 239 -7.07 5.59 2.25
CA ALA A 239 -7.38 4.17 2.24
C ALA A 239 -7.64 3.69 0.81
N GLY A 240 -8.58 4.33 0.12
CA GLY A 240 -9.05 3.88 -1.19
C GLY A 240 -8.06 4.11 -2.33
N SER A 241 -6.96 4.84 -2.11
CA SER A 241 -5.86 4.95 -3.07
C SER A 241 -4.52 4.51 -2.51
N ASN A 242 -4.50 3.84 -1.35
CA ASN A 242 -3.29 3.27 -0.76
C ASN A 242 -2.14 4.29 -0.67
N SER A 243 -2.44 5.54 -0.31
CA SER A 243 -1.53 6.65 -0.57
C SER A 243 -1.17 7.46 0.66
N LEU A 244 0.03 8.06 0.60
CA LEU A 244 0.54 9.06 1.52
C LEU A 244 1.01 10.28 0.71
N SER A 245 0.24 11.37 0.78
CA SER A 245 0.56 12.64 0.10
C SER A 245 1.19 13.65 1.06
N VAL A 246 2.10 14.48 0.53
CA VAL A 246 2.59 15.69 1.20
C VAL A 246 2.03 16.92 0.49
N VAL A 247 1.38 17.77 1.25
CA VAL A 247 0.79 19.02 0.78
C VAL A 247 1.49 20.19 1.48
N LYS A 248 1.89 21.19 0.70
CA LYS A 248 2.52 22.41 1.19
C LYS A 248 1.51 23.57 1.25
N PRO A 249 1.24 24.11 2.45
CA PRO A 249 0.50 25.36 2.60
C PRO A 249 1.23 26.58 2.03
N GLY A 250 0.53 27.33 1.18
CA GLY A 250 0.94 28.65 0.69
C GLY A 250 0.68 29.76 1.71
N PRO A 251 1.29 30.95 1.56
CA PRO A 251 1.18 32.07 2.53
C PRO A 251 -0.25 32.56 2.81
N ASP A 252 -1.16 32.32 1.89
CA ASP A 252 -2.59 32.67 1.93
C ASP A 252 -3.50 31.49 2.28
N GLY A 253 -2.91 30.34 2.65
CA GLY A 253 -3.62 29.12 2.99
C GLY A 253 -4.03 28.25 1.80
N GLN A 254 -3.63 28.60 0.57
CA GLN A 254 -3.74 27.70 -0.58
C GLN A 254 -2.87 26.45 -0.38
N MET A 255 -3.14 25.40 -1.14
CA MET A 255 -2.46 24.13 -1.01
C MET A 255 -1.83 23.72 -2.34
N VAL A 256 -0.69 23.03 -2.28
CA VAL A 256 -0.03 22.44 -3.44
C VAL A 256 0.50 21.07 -3.02
N VAL A 257 0.21 20.02 -3.78
CA VAL A 257 0.83 18.70 -3.59
C VAL A 257 2.31 18.80 -3.97
N VAL A 258 3.19 18.34 -3.09
CA VAL A 258 4.65 18.40 -3.31
C VAL A 258 5.29 17.02 -3.31
N ASP A 259 4.56 16.00 -2.87
CA ASP A 259 4.98 14.60 -2.94
C ASP A 259 3.75 13.70 -2.81
N HIS A 260 3.82 12.52 -3.39
CA HIS A 260 2.76 11.51 -3.33
C HIS A 260 3.42 10.12 -3.40
N MET A 261 3.09 9.26 -2.45
CA MET A 261 3.57 7.88 -2.40
C MET A 261 2.38 6.94 -2.41
N LEU A 262 2.41 5.94 -3.28
CA LEU A 262 1.51 4.80 -3.27
C LEU A 262 2.19 3.65 -2.55
N ASP A 263 1.40 2.76 -1.95
CA ASP A 263 1.93 1.46 -1.55
C ASP A 263 2.22 0.62 -2.80
N ASP A 264 3.45 0.15 -2.90
CA ASP A 264 3.98 -0.68 -3.98
C ASP A 264 4.33 -2.10 -3.51
N LEU A 265 3.73 -2.55 -2.40
CA LEU A 265 3.97 -3.83 -1.72
C LEU A 265 5.34 -3.94 -1.01
N SER A 266 6.30 -3.06 -1.34
CA SER A 266 7.53 -2.90 -0.56
C SER A 266 7.30 -2.09 0.72
N MET A 267 6.16 -1.40 0.78
CA MET A 267 5.65 -0.69 1.92
C MET A 267 4.49 -1.50 2.54
N ARG A 268 3.96 -1.03 3.67
CA ARG A 268 2.99 -1.76 4.51
C ARG A 268 1.90 -0.81 4.99
N PHE A 269 1.35 -0.04 4.07
CA PHE A 269 0.27 0.92 4.31
C PHE A 269 -0.84 0.88 3.25
N ASP A 270 -1.02 -0.21 2.51
CA ASP A 270 -2.23 -0.49 1.72
C ASP A 270 -3.46 -0.26 2.60
N ASP A 271 -4.52 0.35 2.06
CA ASP A 271 -5.65 0.84 2.85
C ASP A 271 -5.17 1.65 4.08
N ALA A 272 -4.36 2.70 3.84
CA ALA A 272 -3.68 3.45 4.90
C ALA A 272 -4.64 3.97 5.97
N THR A 273 -4.74 3.30 7.12
CA THR A 273 -5.73 3.59 8.16
C THR A 273 -5.17 4.31 9.38
N LEU A 274 -3.86 4.17 9.64
CA LEU A 274 -3.18 4.77 10.78
C LEU A 274 -1.94 5.54 10.35
N MET A 275 -1.82 6.79 10.82
CA MET A 275 -0.62 7.60 10.68
C MET A 275 -0.25 8.28 12.00
N GLU A 276 1.00 8.16 12.42
CA GLU A 276 1.59 8.91 13.53
C GLU A 276 2.84 9.66 13.11
N THR A 277 3.07 10.81 13.75
CA THR A 277 4.19 11.69 13.40
C THR A 277 4.96 12.13 14.64
N LEU A 278 6.27 12.30 14.49
CA LEU A 278 7.15 12.73 15.58
C LEU A 278 8.25 13.65 15.06
N VAL A 279 8.36 14.84 15.66
CA VAL A 279 9.47 15.76 15.40
C VAL A 279 10.59 15.51 16.41
N VAL A 280 11.77 15.14 15.92
CA VAL A 280 12.99 14.98 16.73
C VAL A 280 14.07 15.91 16.20
N GLY A 281 14.38 16.97 16.96
CA GLY A 281 15.24 18.04 16.46
C GLY A 281 14.56 18.77 15.31
N ASP A 282 15.20 18.77 14.13
CA ASP A 282 14.69 19.41 12.91
C ASP A 282 14.08 18.41 11.91
N ARG A 283 14.01 17.11 12.28
CA ARG A 283 13.52 16.02 11.44
C ARG A 283 12.12 15.60 11.88
N THR A 284 11.24 15.39 10.90
CA THR A 284 9.93 14.76 11.12
C THR A 284 10.02 13.31 10.70
N TYR A 285 9.54 12.42 11.56
CA TYR A 285 9.35 11.00 11.30
C TYR A 285 7.85 10.72 11.18
N ILE A 286 7.50 9.83 10.27
CA ILE A 286 6.13 9.41 10.00
C ILE A 286 6.12 7.88 10.09
N ALA A 287 5.16 7.31 10.80
CA ALA A 287 4.89 5.89 10.74
C ALA A 287 3.46 5.71 10.22
N VAL A 288 3.30 4.93 9.16
CA VAL A 288 2.01 4.65 8.52
C VAL A 288 1.78 3.15 8.51
N SER A 289 0.53 2.75 8.71
CA SER A 289 0.07 1.37 8.66
C SER A 289 -1.32 1.32 8.02
N GLY A 290 -1.64 0.17 7.46
CA GLY A 290 -2.93 -0.14 6.87
C GLY A 290 -3.20 -1.65 6.89
N SER A 291 -3.91 -2.16 5.90
CA SER A 291 -4.34 -3.55 5.77
C SER A 291 -3.21 -4.52 5.39
N ASP A 292 -2.08 -4.00 4.90
CA ASP A 292 -0.88 -4.80 4.54
C ASP A 292 -0.09 -5.39 5.73
N ASN A 293 -0.66 -5.40 6.93
CA ASN A 293 -0.11 -6.04 8.13
C ASN A 293 1.35 -5.67 8.40
N GLY A 294 1.54 -4.43 8.82
CA GLY A 294 2.86 -3.91 9.09
C GLY A 294 2.89 -2.41 9.32
N ILE A 295 4.09 -1.84 9.31
CA ILE A 295 4.32 -0.41 9.47
C ILE A 295 5.42 0.04 8.53
N SER A 296 5.18 1.11 7.78
CA SER A 296 6.21 1.82 7.03
C SER A 296 6.65 3.09 7.77
N LEU A 297 7.96 3.27 7.92
CA LEU A 297 8.57 4.42 8.56
C LEU A 297 9.18 5.35 7.50
N PHE A 298 8.89 6.64 7.60
CA PHE A 298 9.41 7.69 6.73
C PHE A 298 10.05 8.82 7.53
N SER A 299 10.87 9.63 6.86
CA SER A 299 11.22 10.98 7.29
C SER A 299 10.77 12.01 6.27
N LEU A 300 10.22 13.14 6.73
CA LEU A 300 9.92 14.27 5.85
C LEU A 300 11.13 15.19 5.72
N LEU A 301 11.58 15.37 4.48
CA LEU A 301 12.68 16.23 4.10
C LEU A 301 12.23 17.70 4.00
N PRO A 302 13.15 18.69 4.12
CA PRO A 302 12.82 20.12 4.13
C PRO A 302 12.18 20.64 2.85
N ASN A 303 12.40 19.95 1.72
CA ASN A 303 11.81 20.26 0.43
C ASN A 303 10.37 19.71 0.27
N GLY A 304 9.89 18.89 1.21
CA GLY A 304 8.56 18.31 1.17
C GLY A 304 8.53 16.86 0.70
N GLN A 305 9.67 16.26 0.38
CA GLN A 305 9.73 14.84 0.00
C GLN A 305 9.73 13.93 1.24
N LEU A 306 8.96 12.86 1.18
CA LEU A 306 9.07 11.72 2.08
C LEU A 306 10.32 10.93 1.72
N LEU A 307 11.00 10.41 2.71
CA LEU A 307 12.08 9.45 2.54
C LEU A 307 11.67 8.19 3.28
N HIS A 308 11.45 7.09 2.56
CA HIS A 308 11.25 5.79 3.18
C HIS A 308 12.51 5.37 3.94
N LEU A 309 12.33 4.94 5.19
CA LEU A 309 13.42 4.59 6.09
C LEU A 309 13.49 3.08 6.33
N GLU A 310 12.33 2.47 6.59
CA GLU A 310 12.23 1.06 6.99
C GLU A 310 10.79 0.58 6.83
N THR A 311 10.63 -0.70 6.49
CA THR A 311 9.35 -1.41 6.51
C THR A 311 9.40 -2.50 7.56
N LEU A 312 8.32 -2.60 8.34
CA LEU A 312 8.13 -3.62 9.37
C LEU A 312 6.95 -4.48 8.99
N GLU A 313 7.23 -5.72 8.61
CA GLU A 313 6.20 -6.72 8.32
C GLU A 313 5.68 -7.35 9.59
N ASP A 314 4.42 -7.74 9.58
CA ASP A 314 3.92 -8.63 10.62
C ASP A 314 4.66 -9.96 10.62
N THR A 315 4.90 -10.44 11.82
CA THR A 315 5.36 -11.81 12.05
C THR A 315 4.65 -12.31 13.29
N GLN A 316 4.52 -13.63 13.42
CA GLN A 316 4.00 -14.27 14.64
C GLN A 316 4.65 -13.75 15.93
N THR A 317 5.89 -13.23 15.86
CA THR A 317 6.62 -12.69 17.01
C THR A 317 6.44 -11.20 17.25
N LEU A 318 6.07 -10.41 16.24
CA LEU A 318 5.97 -8.96 16.34
C LEU A 318 4.57 -8.51 16.73
N GLY A 319 3.50 -9.09 16.18
CA GLY A 319 2.17 -8.69 16.61
C GLY A 319 1.66 -7.44 15.89
N LEU A 320 1.83 -7.34 14.57
CA LEU A 320 1.54 -6.17 13.74
C LEU A 320 0.38 -6.39 12.75
N ASP A 321 -0.33 -7.51 12.82
CA ASP A 321 -1.57 -7.73 12.06
C ASP A 321 -2.66 -6.74 12.52
N SER A 322 -3.39 -6.14 11.59
CA SER A 322 -4.60 -5.35 11.85
C SER A 322 -4.44 -4.33 13.00
N LEU A 323 -3.54 -3.35 12.82
CA LEU A 323 -3.22 -2.37 13.85
C LEU A 323 -4.42 -1.47 14.19
N SER A 324 -4.65 -1.27 15.50
CA SER A 324 -5.72 -0.41 16.04
C SER A 324 -5.23 0.92 16.62
N ALA A 325 -3.97 0.99 17.02
CA ALA A 325 -3.35 2.23 17.46
C ALA A 325 -1.84 2.18 17.28
N LEU A 326 -1.29 3.36 17.02
CA LEU A 326 0.13 3.60 16.83
C LEU A 326 0.56 4.78 17.69
N SER A 327 1.84 4.82 18.07
CA SER A 327 2.44 5.96 18.76
C SER A 327 3.92 6.05 18.49
N LEU A 328 4.40 7.27 18.24
CA LEU A 328 5.82 7.60 18.16
C LEU A 328 6.22 8.52 19.33
N SER A 329 7.35 8.22 19.97
CA SER A 329 7.92 9.04 21.04
C SER A 329 9.45 9.09 20.98
N ALA A 330 10.06 10.15 21.49
CA ALA A 330 11.52 10.28 21.55
C ALA A 330 12.04 10.20 22.99
N GLN A 331 13.04 9.36 23.23
CA GLN A 331 13.77 9.32 24.50
C GLN A 331 15.26 9.05 24.31
N SER A 332 16.11 9.85 24.97
CA SER A 332 17.58 9.68 24.97
C SER A 332 18.20 9.61 23.57
N GLY A 333 17.59 10.27 22.58
CA GLY A 333 18.04 10.26 21.18
C GLY A 333 17.48 9.11 20.34
N LEU A 334 16.69 8.19 20.93
CA LEU A 334 16.03 7.08 20.24
C LEU A 334 14.56 7.38 19.99
N ILE A 335 14.01 6.80 18.93
CA ILE A 335 12.59 6.82 18.61
C ILE A 335 11.98 5.50 19.08
N HIS A 336 10.88 5.60 19.80
CA HIS A 336 10.13 4.47 20.32
C HIS A 336 8.77 4.45 19.65
N LEU A 337 8.51 3.36 18.94
CA LEU A 337 7.23 3.07 18.31
C LEU A 337 6.50 2.05 19.16
N VAL A 338 5.26 2.36 19.54
CA VAL A 338 4.37 1.42 20.24
C VAL A 338 3.11 1.22 19.43
N ALA A 339 2.73 -0.03 19.20
CA ALA A 339 1.54 -0.41 18.45
C ALA A 339 0.66 -1.41 19.23
N SER A 340 -0.64 -1.37 18.97
CA SER A 340 -1.60 -2.41 19.39
C SER A 340 -2.34 -2.96 18.18
N SER A 341 -2.67 -4.24 18.23
CA SER A 341 -3.42 -4.97 17.19
C SER A 341 -4.83 -5.32 17.67
N GLU A 342 -5.79 -5.39 16.74
CA GLU A 342 -7.15 -5.90 17.01
C GLU A 342 -7.20 -7.43 17.11
N THR A 343 -6.40 -8.11 16.30
CA THR A 343 -6.39 -9.57 16.14
C THR A 343 -5.36 -10.24 17.07
N GLU A 344 -4.33 -9.50 17.46
CA GLU A 344 -3.19 -10.01 18.18
C GLU A 344 -3.04 -9.40 19.57
N ALA A 345 -3.24 -10.23 20.61
CA ALA A 345 -3.11 -9.79 21.99
C ALA A 345 -1.66 -9.35 22.30
N GLY A 346 -1.51 -8.16 22.87
CA GLY A 346 -0.22 -7.63 23.33
C GLY A 346 -0.01 -6.17 23.01
N LEU A 347 1.22 -5.71 23.23
CA LEU A 347 1.76 -4.48 22.67
C LEU A 347 3.06 -4.76 21.95
N THR A 348 3.23 -4.14 20.81
CA THR A 348 4.46 -4.20 20.02
C THR A 348 5.26 -2.96 20.31
N HIS A 349 6.50 -3.13 20.79
CA HIS A 349 7.41 -2.03 21.07
C HIS A 349 8.68 -2.16 20.23
N ILE A 350 8.90 -1.16 19.40
CA ILE A 350 10.06 -1.04 18.51
C ILE A 350 10.88 0.18 18.95
N VAL A 351 12.20 0.02 18.93
CA VAL A 351 13.16 1.09 19.19
C VAL A 351 13.98 1.30 17.92
N TYR A 352 13.78 2.46 17.32
CA TYR A 352 14.51 2.93 16.16
C TYR A 352 15.58 3.92 16.63
N ASP A 353 16.84 3.64 16.29
CA ASP A 353 17.95 4.57 16.48
C ASP A 353 18.05 5.44 15.23
N PRO A 354 17.74 6.75 15.29
CA PRO A 354 17.85 7.64 14.14
C PRO A 354 19.29 7.92 13.72
N GLY A 355 20.29 7.51 14.53
CA GLY A 355 21.71 7.74 14.29
C GLY A 355 22.18 9.16 14.63
N GLU A 356 23.49 9.37 14.53
CA GLU A 356 24.17 10.66 14.78
C GLU A 356 24.45 11.43 13.48
N GLY A 357 23.83 11.00 12.37
CA GLY A 357 23.96 11.58 11.04
C GLY A 357 23.47 13.03 10.97
N LEU A 358 24.14 13.83 10.16
CA LEU A 358 23.77 15.19 9.82
C LEU A 358 22.73 15.18 8.69
N GLN A 359 21.75 16.08 8.78
CA GLN A 359 20.91 16.45 7.63
C GLN A 359 21.27 17.87 7.21
N LEU A 360 21.89 18.00 6.05
CA LEU A 360 22.39 19.26 5.50
C LEU A 360 21.63 19.58 4.21
N ALA A 361 21.15 20.80 4.08
CA ALA A 361 20.52 21.28 2.85
C ALA A 361 21.23 22.54 2.34
N GLY A 362 21.47 22.60 1.03
CA GLY A 362 21.92 23.79 0.35
C GLY A 362 20.88 24.91 0.42
N LYS A 363 21.32 26.14 0.17
CA LYS A 363 20.47 27.33 0.13
C LYS A 363 20.53 27.88 -1.30
N ASN A 364 19.76 28.93 -1.61
CA ASN A 364 19.75 29.52 -2.95
C ASN A 364 21.18 29.84 -3.47
N GLY A 365 21.55 29.21 -4.58
CA GLY A 365 22.86 29.30 -5.23
C GLY A 365 23.89 28.32 -4.64
N GLY A 366 24.89 27.96 -5.45
CA GLY A 366 25.76 26.81 -5.16
C GLY A 366 26.44 26.83 -3.78
N ALA A 367 26.32 25.72 -3.08
CA ALA A 367 26.85 25.45 -1.75
C ALA A 367 27.93 24.36 -1.75
N ALA A 368 28.61 24.25 -0.61
CA ALA A 368 29.54 23.16 -0.32
C ALA A 368 29.10 22.51 0.98
N LEU A 369 28.53 21.32 0.89
CA LEU A 369 28.02 20.54 2.01
C LEU A 369 29.02 19.43 2.35
N THR A 370 29.27 19.23 3.63
CA THR A 370 30.22 18.21 4.11
C THR A 370 29.63 17.53 5.32
N GLY A 371 29.33 16.24 5.15
CA GLY A 371 28.94 15.31 6.19
C GLY A 371 30.11 14.96 7.13
N GLY A 372 29.81 14.10 8.09
CA GLY A 372 30.67 13.63 9.15
C GLY A 372 31.21 12.21 8.90
N ALA A 373 31.09 11.40 9.94
CA ALA A 373 31.56 10.01 9.96
C ALA A 373 30.44 9.02 10.32
N ALA A 374 29.20 9.49 10.23
CA ALA A 374 27.96 8.76 10.46
C ALA A 374 27.12 8.87 9.18
N ASP A 375 26.03 8.12 9.09
CA ASP A 375 25.14 8.11 7.92
C ASP A 375 24.42 9.46 7.75
N ASP A 376 24.87 10.30 6.82
CA ASP A 376 24.38 11.67 6.64
C ASP A 376 23.36 11.79 5.48
N ILE A 377 22.48 12.80 5.52
CA ILE A 377 21.67 13.26 4.37
C ILE A 377 22.19 14.59 3.87
N LEU A 378 22.49 14.69 2.59
CA LEU A 378 22.90 15.91 1.92
C LEU A 378 21.93 16.24 0.78
N LEU A 379 21.18 17.34 0.93
CA LEU A 379 20.30 17.90 -0.09
C LEU A 379 21.01 19.06 -0.81
N ASP A 380 21.15 19.00 -2.12
CA ASP A 380 21.90 19.99 -2.92
C ASP A 380 21.37 21.43 -2.84
N GLY A 381 20.06 21.66 -2.91
CA GLY A 381 19.51 23.02 -3.02
C GLY A 381 19.51 23.54 -4.46
N ASP A 382 19.29 24.86 -4.66
CA ASP A 382 19.48 25.48 -5.98
C ASP A 382 20.96 25.85 -6.18
N GLY A 383 21.53 25.65 -7.36
CA GLY A 383 22.86 26.12 -7.74
C GLY A 383 23.82 25.01 -8.15
N GLU A 384 25.10 25.36 -8.36
CA GLU A 384 26.12 24.33 -8.55
C GLU A 384 26.67 23.90 -7.19
N ASP A 385 26.32 22.70 -6.72
CA ASP A 385 26.64 22.23 -5.38
C ASP A 385 27.79 21.23 -5.34
N GLN A 386 28.50 21.23 -4.21
CA GLN A 386 29.54 20.24 -3.90
C GLN A 386 29.19 19.51 -2.62
N LEU A 387 28.88 18.22 -2.75
CA LEU A 387 28.46 17.35 -1.66
C LEU A 387 29.61 16.41 -1.30
N THR A 388 29.89 16.28 0.00
CA THR A 388 30.92 15.36 0.53
C THR A 388 30.26 14.60 1.67
N GLY A 389 30.05 13.29 1.51
CA GLY A 389 29.40 12.47 2.55
C GLY A 389 30.33 12.23 3.73
N GLY A 390 31.57 11.82 3.43
CA GLY A 390 32.55 11.45 4.43
C GLY A 390 32.61 9.94 4.60
N ALA A 391 32.42 9.45 5.82
CA ALA A 391 32.35 8.02 6.10
C ALA A 391 30.98 7.68 6.69
N GLY A 392 30.41 6.55 6.34
CA GLY A 392 29.03 6.24 6.70
C GLY A 392 28.31 5.67 5.47
N ALA A 393 27.03 5.37 5.61
CA ALA A 393 26.12 5.16 4.50
C ALA A 393 25.36 6.47 4.25
N ASP A 394 25.86 7.30 3.33
CA ASP A 394 25.35 8.65 3.11
C ASP A 394 24.29 8.68 2.00
N LEU A 395 23.23 9.47 2.19
CA LEU A 395 22.19 9.71 1.17
C LEU A 395 22.35 11.11 0.58
N PHE A 396 22.50 11.18 -0.74
CA PHE A 396 22.50 12.43 -1.48
C PHE A 396 21.15 12.61 -2.17
N VAL A 397 20.40 13.65 -1.82
CA VAL A 397 19.10 13.96 -2.43
C VAL A 397 19.30 15.14 -3.38
N LEU A 398 19.01 14.92 -4.65
CA LEU A 398 19.30 15.88 -5.71
C LEU A 398 17.99 16.51 -6.18
N GLN A 399 17.93 17.84 -6.15
CA GLN A 399 16.81 18.57 -6.73
C GLN A 399 16.98 18.73 -8.25
N ALA A 400 15.89 19.13 -8.91
CA ALA A 400 15.92 19.48 -10.33
C ALA A 400 15.97 21.01 -10.49
N ASP A 401 17.13 21.55 -10.88
CA ASP A 401 17.34 22.98 -11.10
C ASP A 401 18.19 23.31 -12.36
N GLY A 402 18.54 22.28 -13.14
CA GLY A 402 19.36 22.31 -14.33
C GLY A 402 20.77 22.84 -14.06
N LYS A 403 21.31 22.64 -12.86
CA LYS A 403 22.68 22.99 -12.52
C LYS A 403 23.51 21.71 -12.39
N LYS A 404 24.78 21.94 -12.07
CA LYS A 404 25.79 20.90 -12.04
C LYS A 404 26.20 20.68 -10.60
N ASP A 405 25.91 19.50 -10.11
CA ASP A 405 26.22 19.08 -8.76
C ASP A 405 27.37 18.08 -8.78
N THR A 406 28.14 18.05 -7.70
CA THR A 406 29.30 17.18 -7.60
C THR A 406 29.34 16.52 -6.24
N ILE A 407 29.13 15.20 -6.22
CA ILE A 407 29.45 14.37 -5.07
C ILE A 407 30.93 14.01 -5.13
N THR A 408 31.67 14.33 -4.07
CA THR A 408 33.15 14.36 -4.12
C THR A 408 33.84 13.09 -3.63
N ASP A 409 33.15 12.23 -2.88
CA ASP A 409 33.71 11.06 -2.20
C ASP A 409 32.73 9.88 -2.08
N PHE A 410 31.92 9.65 -3.11
CA PHE A 410 30.89 8.62 -3.15
C PHE A 410 31.44 7.19 -2.91
N GLN A 411 30.84 6.47 -1.97
CA GLN A 411 31.17 5.10 -1.60
C GLN A 411 30.13 4.12 -2.17
N ILE A 412 30.44 3.52 -3.32
CA ILE A 412 29.55 2.64 -4.12
C ILE A 412 28.92 1.44 -3.41
N ALA A 413 29.32 1.09 -2.18
CA ALA A 413 28.78 -0.06 -1.45
C ALA A 413 27.93 0.34 -0.24
N THR A 414 27.85 1.64 0.06
CA THR A 414 27.25 2.16 1.29
C THR A 414 26.41 3.40 1.04
N ASP A 415 26.85 4.29 0.15
CA ASP A 415 26.15 5.53 -0.14
C ASP A 415 25.04 5.31 -1.17
N ARG A 416 24.02 6.16 -1.09
CA ARG A 416 22.86 6.15 -1.99
C ARG A 416 22.59 7.55 -2.53
N ILE A 417 21.87 7.60 -3.63
CA ILE A 417 21.49 8.82 -4.33
C ILE A 417 19.99 8.74 -4.56
N ASP A 418 19.28 9.81 -4.21
CA ASP A 418 17.88 9.99 -4.52
C ASP A 418 17.79 11.09 -5.58
N VAL A 419 17.42 10.69 -6.79
CA VAL A 419 17.17 11.58 -7.94
C VAL A 419 15.67 11.71 -8.24
N SER A 420 14.79 11.29 -7.32
CA SER A 420 13.34 11.30 -7.53
C SER A 420 12.76 12.70 -7.79
N ALA A 421 13.47 13.77 -7.44
CA ALA A 421 13.05 15.14 -7.74
C ALA A 421 13.29 15.54 -9.22
N TRP A 422 14.02 14.72 -9.99
CA TRP A 422 14.24 14.93 -11.42
C TRP A 422 12.96 14.58 -12.19
N LYS A 423 12.17 15.62 -12.47
CA LYS A 423 10.84 15.48 -13.08
C LYS A 423 10.85 14.56 -14.31
N GLY A 424 9.97 13.55 -14.31
CA GLY A 424 9.83 12.58 -15.39
C GLY A 424 10.88 11.47 -15.42
N LEU A 425 11.79 11.40 -14.44
CA LEU A 425 12.74 10.30 -14.29
C LEU A 425 12.09 9.16 -13.50
N TYR A 426 11.69 8.11 -14.19
CA TYR A 426 11.06 6.89 -13.64
C TYR A 426 11.83 5.62 -14.00
N SER A 427 12.85 5.71 -14.86
CA SER A 427 13.74 4.60 -15.19
C SER A 427 15.19 5.03 -15.31
N THR A 428 16.10 4.16 -14.89
CA THR A 428 17.55 4.37 -15.08
C THR A 428 17.96 4.35 -16.56
N LEU A 429 17.11 3.83 -17.45
CA LEU A 429 17.30 3.86 -18.91
C LEU A 429 17.23 5.29 -19.49
N GLN A 430 16.56 6.22 -18.80
CA GLN A 430 16.50 7.62 -19.20
C GLN A 430 17.78 8.40 -18.87
N LEU A 431 18.73 7.79 -18.14
CA LEU A 431 19.97 8.43 -17.71
C LEU A 431 21.08 8.25 -18.74
N ASN A 432 21.70 9.35 -19.17
CA ASN A 432 22.95 9.30 -19.91
C ASN A 432 24.14 9.23 -18.94
N VAL A 433 24.65 8.02 -18.75
CA VAL A 433 25.73 7.71 -17.82
C VAL A 433 27.07 7.57 -18.54
N VAL A 434 28.00 8.47 -18.26
CA VAL A 434 29.34 8.51 -18.89
C VAL A 434 30.42 8.18 -17.87
N SER A 435 30.99 6.98 -17.96
CA SER A 435 32.11 6.58 -17.09
C SER A 435 33.34 7.46 -17.27
N GLN A 436 33.87 7.97 -16.16
CA GLN A 436 35.05 8.83 -16.13
C GLN A 436 36.19 8.19 -15.35
N SER A 437 37.41 8.73 -15.46
CA SER A 437 38.56 8.22 -14.68
C SER A 437 38.45 8.46 -13.17
N TYR A 438 37.47 9.22 -12.71
CA TYR A 438 37.25 9.59 -11.32
C TYR A 438 35.95 9.04 -10.73
N GLY A 439 35.16 8.29 -11.51
CA GLY A 439 33.80 7.89 -11.16
C GLY A 439 32.95 7.91 -12.41
N VAL A 440 31.87 8.70 -12.40
CA VAL A 440 30.88 8.78 -13.49
C VAL A 440 30.22 10.15 -13.56
N ASP A 441 29.83 10.58 -14.75
CA ASP A 441 28.94 11.73 -14.94
C ASP A 441 27.55 11.19 -15.33
N ILE A 442 26.50 11.62 -14.62
CA ILE A 442 25.10 11.23 -14.85
C ILE A 442 24.36 12.46 -15.38
N ARG A 443 23.59 12.29 -16.45
CA ARG A 443 22.82 13.36 -17.10
C ARG A 443 21.39 12.93 -17.35
N TYR A 444 20.45 13.85 -17.14
CA TYR A 444 19.04 13.70 -17.44
C TYR A 444 18.45 15.08 -17.76
N GLY A 445 17.87 15.27 -18.95
CA GLY A 445 17.48 16.59 -19.42
C GLY A 445 18.61 17.63 -19.31
N ASP A 446 18.35 18.72 -18.58
CA ASP A 446 19.33 19.79 -18.29
C ASP A 446 20.20 19.51 -17.04
N GLU A 447 19.95 18.41 -16.31
CA GLU A 447 20.67 18.05 -15.09
C GLU A 447 22.04 17.41 -15.38
N LEU A 448 23.02 17.71 -14.52
CA LEU A 448 24.34 17.07 -14.56
C LEU A 448 24.88 16.79 -13.15
N LEU A 449 24.89 15.51 -12.77
CA LEU A 449 25.55 15.05 -11.56
C LEU A 449 26.94 14.47 -11.87
N ILE A 450 27.97 15.04 -11.25
CA ILE A 450 29.33 14.50 -11.27
C ILE A 450 29.54 13.65 -10.01
N LEU A 451 29.61 12.34 -10.17
CA LEU A 451 29.87 11.40 -9.10
C LEU A 451 31.35 11.03 -9.07
N ARG A 452 32.06 11.44 -8.01
CA ARG A 452 33.45 11.04 -7.79
C ARG A 452 33.50 9.90 -6.78
N SER A 453 34.08 8.78 -7.16
CA SER A 453 34.25 7.65 -6.25
C SER A 453 35.31 7.95 -5.19
N ALA A 454 35.06 7.55 -3.94
CA ALA A 454 35.97 7.75 -2.80
C ALA A 454 37.37 7.16 -3.04
N ASN A 455 37.44 6.04 -3.76
CA ASN A 455 38.66 5.32 -4.09
C ASN A 455 39.29 5.76 -5.44
N GLY A 456 38.64 6.67 -6.17
CA GLY A 456 39.06 7.13 -7.50
C GLY A 456 38.93 6.08 -8.61
N SER A 457 38.13 5.02 -8.40
CA SER A 457 37.78 4.06 -9.44
C SER A 457 36.84 4.68 -10.49
N ARG A 458 36.82 4.09 -11.67
CA ARG A 458 35.74 4.33 -12.63
C ARG A 458 34.47 3.67 -12.11
N LEU A 459 33.32 4.26 -12.42
CA LEU A 459 32.00 3.67 -12.18
C LEU A 459 31.25 3.61 -13.52
N SER A 460 30.40 2.61 -13.67
CA SER A 460 29.50 2.37 -14.80
C SER A 460 28.04 2.39 -14.33
N LEU A 461 27.09 2.33 -15.27
CA LEU A 461 25.67 2.21 -14.93
C LEU A 461 25.42 0.89 -14.17
N ASP A 462 25.97 -0.23 -14.63
CA ASP A 462 25.88 -1.53 -13.93
C ASP A 462 26.34 -1.44 -12.46
N ASP A 463 27.45 -0.72 -12.19
CA ASP A 463 27.92 -0.51 -10.80
C ASP A 463 26.92 0.28 -9.94
N LEU A 464 26.08 1.14 -10.54
CA LEU A 464 25.02 1.90 -9.86
C LEU A 464 23.72 1.08 -9.71
N LEU A 465 23.49 0.11 -10.59
CA LEU A 465 22.30 -0.74 -10.58
C LEU A 465 22.45 -1.94 -9.63
N ASP A 466 23.66 -2.48 -9.48
CA ASP A 466 23.96 -3.67 -8.67
C ASP A 466 23.54 -3.58 -7.18
N ILE A 467 23.25 -2.38 -6.66
CA ILE A 467 22.77 -2.16 -5.28
C ILE A 467 21.66 -1.09 -5.15
N ASP A 468 20.94 -0.80 -6.25
CA ASP A 468 19.91 0.24 -6.30
C ASP A 468 20.36 1.59 -5.73
N VAL A 469 21.39 2.18 -6.37
CA VAL A 469 22.00 3.44 -5.91
C VAL A 469 21.10 4.64 -6.16
N LEU A 470 20.13 4.57 -7.08
CA LEU A 470 19.47 5.75 -7.66
C LEU A 470 18.04 6.00 -7.16
N GLY A 471 17.45 5.07 -6.40
CA GLY A 471 16.19 5.31 -5.70
C GLY A 471 15.03 5.73 -6.60
N ILE A 472 14.94 5.15 -7.80
CA ILE A 472 13.94 5.50 -8.82
C ILE A 472 12.70 4.61 -8.61
N ALA A 473 11.80 5.02 -7.73
CA ALA A 473 10.48 4.42 -7.55
C ALA A 473 9.48 5.47 -7.05
N ARG A 474 8.99 6.35 -7.94
CA ARG A 474 7.83 7.25 -7.68
C ARG A 474 7.05 7.57 -8.94
N LEU A 475 5.74 7.38 -8.88
CA LEU A 475 4.77 7.99 -9.77
C LEU A 475 4.50 9.41 -9.26
N SER A 476 4.96 10.42 -10.00
CA SER A 476 4.47 11.78 -9.85
C SER A 476 3.87 12.19 -11.19
N PRO A 477 2.70 12.85 -11.21
CA PRO A 477 2.23 13.44 -12.45
C PRO A 477 3.26 14.49 -12.84
N PRO A 478 3.66 14.56 -14.12
CA PRO A 478 4.39 15.73 -14.56
C PRO A 478 3.50 16.95 -14.33
N SER A 479 3.93 17.90 -13.48
CA SER A 479 3.45 19.27 -13.67
C SER A 479 3.96 19.71 -15.05
N PRO A 480 3.10 20.24 -15.93
CA PRO A 480 3.53 20.64 -17.26
C PRO A 480 4.76 21.53 -17.16
N PRO A 481 5.80 21.32 -17.99
CA PRO A 481 7.03 22.09 -17.90
C PRO A 481 6.73 23.59 -17.97
N ALA A 482 7.01 24.31 -16.89
CA ALA A 482 6.85 25.75 -16.85
C ALA A 482 7.93 26.40 -17.72
N GLY A 483 7.60 26.67 -18.99
CA GLY A 483 8.41 27.53 -19.84
C GLY A 483 8.65 27.08 -21.28
N ILE A 484 7.83 26.20 -21.88
CA ILE A 484 7.96 25.88 -23.30
C ILE A 484 7.44 27.04 -24.15
N GLU A 485 8.21 27.40 -25.19
CA GLU A 485 7.82 28.39 -26.19
C GLU A 485 6.64 27.81 -26.98
N LEU A 486 5.43 28.38 -26.82
CA LEU A 486 4.22 27.93 -27.52
C LEU A 486 4.44 27.97 -29.04
N ASP A 487 4.35 26.83 -29.71
CA ASP A 487 4.44 26.78 -31.17
C ASP A 487 3.07 27.02 -31.81
N PHE A 488 2.00 26.35 -31.33
CA PHE A 488 0.66 26.46 -31.91
C PHE A 488 -0.47 26.38 -30.85
N GLN A 489 -1.50 27.23 -31.01
CA GLN A 489 -2.69 27.26 -30.16
C GLN A 489 -3.94 27.41 -31.05
N GLY A 490 -4.93 26.57 -30.80
CA GLY A 490 -6.26 26.55 -31.42
C GLY A 490 -7.20 27.60 -30.86
N THR A 491 -8.49 27.34 -31.00
CA THR A 491 -9.63 28.17 -30.60
C THR A 491 -10.63 27.34 -29.81
N ASP A 492 -11.70 27.97 -29.29
CA ASP A 492 -12.78 27.24 -28.61
C ASP A 492 -13.78 26.58 -29.62
N ASP A 493 -13.38 26.34 -30.87
CA ASP A 493 -14.17 25.72 -31.96
C ASP A 493 -13.33 24.56 -32.55
N ASP A 494 -13.96 23.52 -33.11
CA ASP A 494 -13.27 22.37 -33.74
C ASP A 494 -12.12 22.78 -34.70
N ASP A 495 -10.89 22.44 -34.32
CA ASP A 495 -9.66 22.76 -35.02
C ASP A 495 -8.96 21.52 -35.60
N SER A 496 -8.12 21.77 -36.60
CA SER A 496 -7.26 20.73 -37.19
C SER A 496 -5.87 21.31 -37.37
N MET A 497 -4.93 20.78 -36.60
CA MET A 497 -3.57 21.33 -36.45
C MET A 497 -2.54 20.24 -36.71
N GLU A 498 -1.53 20.58 -37.53
CA GLU A 498 -0.40 19.71 -37.86
C GLU A 498 0.89 20.49 -37.59
N SER A 499 1.83 19.87 -36.87
CA SER A 499 3.15 20.42 -36.56
C SER A 499 4.19 20.03 -37.64
N ASP A 500 5.50 20.21 -37.39
CA ASP A 500 6.54 19.86 -38.36
C ASP A 500 7.34 18.59 -38.03
N ALA A 501 8.66 18.65 -37.89
CA ALA A 501 9.51 17.48 -37.64
C ALA A 501 10.48 17.76 -36.47
N ASN A 502 10.13 18.74 -35.65
CA ASN A 502 10.85 19.16 -34.45
C ASN A 502 9.90 18.97 -33.27
N ASP A 503 10.46 18.90 -32.07
CA ASP A 503 9.71 18.92 -30.82
C ASP A 503 8.78 20.15 -30.75
N ASN A 504 7.47 19.93 -30.81
CA ASN A 504 6.44 20.97 -30.85
C ASN A 504 5.48 20.88 -29.66
N THR A 505 4.75 21.96 -29.41
CA THR A 505 3.65 21.98 -28.44
C THR A 505 2.37 22.54 -29.06
N LEU A 506 1.30 21.74 -29.03
CA LEU A 506 -0.01 22.03 -29.62
C LEU A 506 -1.09 22.06 -28.51
N TRP A 507 -2.01 23.03 -28.59
CA TRP A 507 -3.14 23.18 -27.67
C TRP A 507 -4.43 23.35 -28.45
N GLY A 508 -5.36 22.40 -28.32
CA GLY A 508 -6.71 22.44 -28.91
C GLY A 508 -7.60 23.49 -28.26
N LEU A 509 -7.77 23.37 -26.93
CA LEU A 509 -8.60 24.17 -26.02
C LEU A 509 -10.00 23.59 -25.80
N ALA A 510 -10.98 23.93 -26.64
CA ALA A 510 -12.33 23.42 -26.50
C ALA A 510 -12.91 23.17 -27.88
N GLY A 511 -13.80 22.19 -28.01
CA GLY A 511 -14.32 21.72 -29.30
C GLY A 511 -13.65 20.42 -29.72
N ASP A 512 -14.21 19.75 -30.74
CA ASP A 512 -13.70 18.44 -31.16
C ASP A 512 -12.47 18.61 -32.08
N ASP A 513 -11.26 18.56 -31.52
CA ASP A 513 -10.01 18.90 -32.19
C ASP A 513 -9.29 17.70 -32.83
N SER A 514 -8.41 17.98 -33.78
CA SER A 514 -7.51 16.98 -34.38
C SER A 514 -6.07 17.51 -34.45
N LEU A 515 -5.19 16.94 -33.63
CA LEU A 515 -3.81 17.39 -33.42
C LEU A 515 -2.80 16.34 -33.90
N PHE A 516 -1.79 16.75 -34.68
CA PHE A 516 -0.76 15.87 -35.24
C PHE A 516 0.66 16.41 -34.99
N GLY A 517 1.51 15.64 -34.31
CA GLY A 517 2.93 15.93 -34.01
C GLY A 517 3.93 15.48 -35.10
N TRP A 518 3.66 14.36 -35.77
CA TRP A 518 4.51 13.77 -36.82
C TRP A 518 5.87 13.26 -36.34
N ASP A 519 6.96 14.00 -36.51
CA ASP A 519 8.30 13.55 -36.10
C ASP A 519 8.80 14.52 -35.01
N GLY A 520 9.46 14.04 -33.97
CA GLY A 520 9.94 14.88 -32.87
C GLY A 520 9.38 14.40 -31.54
N ASN A 521 9.83 14.99 -30.44
CA ASN A 521 9.24 14.72 -29.13
C ASN A 521 8.20 15.81 -28.83
N ASP A 522 6.96 15.55 -29.19
CA ASP A 522 5.87 16.52 -29.18
C ASP A 522 5.09 16.53 -27.87
N THR A 523 4.34 17.61 -27.63
CA THR A 523 3.38 17.71 -26.53
C THR A 523 2.05 18.23 -27.05
N LEU A 524 1.01 17.42 -26.99
CA LEU A 524 -0.31 17.71 -27.53
C LEU A 524 -1.35 17.73 -26.39
N PHE A 525 -2.11 18.81 -26.32
CA PHE A 525 -3.24 18.96 -25.37
C PHE A 525 -4.54 19.14 -26.15
N GLY A 526 -5.50 18.23 -25.98
CA GLY A 526 -6.85 18.31 -26.54
C GLY A 526 -7.64 19.42 -25.86
N GLY A 527 -8.05 19.19 -24.62
CA GLY A 527 -8.74 20.16 -23.79
C GLY A 527 -10.15 19.69 -23.44
N ASP A 528 -11.16 20.52 -23.62
CA ASP A 528 -12.56 20.13 -23.41
C ASP A 528 -13.17 19.59 -24.73
N ASP A 529 -14.13 18.67 -24.63
CA ASP A 529 -14.85 17.98 -25.72
C ASP A 529 -14.03 16.82 -26.35
N SER A 530 -14.48 16.23 -27.48
CA SER A 530 -13.95 14.93 -27.94
C SER A 530 -12.86 15.07 -28.99
N ASP A 531 -11.62 14.77 -28.60
CA ASP A 531 -10.42 15.08 -29.36
C ASP A 531 -9.73 13.87 -30.00
N MET A 532 -8.92 14.15 -31.03
CA MET A 532 -8.04 13.18 -31.66
C MET A 532 -6.60 13.68 -31.68
N LEU A 533 -5.71 12.99 -30.98
CA LEU A 533 -4.29 13.33 -30.86
C LEU A 533 -3.43 12.22 -31.46
N PHE A 534 -2.42 12.61 -32.24
CA PHE A 534 -1.45 11.71 -32.84
C PHE A 534 -0.03 12.26 -32.67
N GLY A 535 0.80 11.58 -31.87
CA GLY A 535 2.20 11.91 -31.62
C GLY A 535 3.04 11.69 -32.88
N GLY A 536 3.30 10.43 -33.21
CA GLY A 536 3.96 10.01 -34.44
C GLY A 536 5.26 9.28 -34.17
N TYR A 537 6.40 9.85 -34.51
CA TYR A 537 7.74 9.31 -34.26
C TYR A 537 8.45 10.18 -33.24
N GLY A 538 8.95 9.58 -32.17
CA GLY A 538 9.63 10.28 -31.08
C GLY A 538 8.96 9.94 -29.76
N ASN A 539 9.43 10.56 -28.68
CA ASN A 539 8.85 10.33 -27.36
C ASN A 539 7.90 11.48 -27.06
N ASP A 540 6.61 11.23 -27.21
CA ASP A 540 5.55 12.23 -27.21
C ASP A 540 4.80 12.26 -25.87
N ILE A 541 4.16 13.40 -25.58
CA ILE A 541 3.23 13.57 -24.46
C ILE A 541 1.88 13.99 -25.03
N LEU A 542 0.85 13.19 -24.83
CA LEU A 542 -0.51 13.46 -25.30
C LEU A 542 -1.46 13.51 -24.10
N ASP A 543 -2.29 14.54 -24.02
CA ASP A 543 -3.29 14.74 -22.97
C ASP A 543 -4.64 15.09 -23.64
N GLY A 544 -5.62 14.20 -23.50
CA GLY A 544 -6.97 14.33 -24.05
C GLY A 544 -7.76 15.42 -23.34
N GLY A 545 -7.79 15.36 -22.01
CA GLY A 545 -8.46 16.33 -21.17
C GLY A 545 -9.85 15.85 -20.75
N ALA A 546 -10.89 16.61 -21.04
CA ALA A 546 -12.26 16.26 -20.69
C ALA A 546 -13.06 15.94 -21.94
N GLY A 547 -13.45 14.69 -22.17
CA GLY A 547 -13.88 14.33 -23.50
C GLY A 547 -14.29 12.89 -23.69
N HIS A 548 -14.12 12.44 -24.92
CA HIS A 548 -14.18 11.04 -25.32
C HIS A 548 -13.13 10.92 -26.41
N ASP A 549 -11.90 10.75 -25.97
CA ASP A 549 -10.73 11.12 -26.75
C ASP A 549 -10.06 9.91 -27.37
N VAL A 550 -9.34 10.15 -28.46
CA VAL A 550 -8.54 9.13 -29.13
C VAL A 550 -7.11 9.60 -29.23
N LEU A 551 -6.23 8.96 -28.47
CA LEU A 551 -4.81 9.28 -28.40
C LEU A 551 -3.98 8.16 -29.03
N ARG A 552 -2.99 8.52 -29.84
CA ARG A 552 -2.03 7.59 -30.44
C ARG A 552 -0.62 8.13 -30.26
N GLY A 553 0.21 7.41 -29.50
CA GLY A 553 1.63 7.72 -29.31
C GLY A 553 2.38 7.54 -30.61
N GLY A 554 2.47 6.31 -31.09
CA GLY A 554 3.12 5.97 -32.35
C GLY A 554 4.40 5.18 -32.09
N GLU A 555 5.53 5.64 -32.60
CA GLU A 555 6.82 4.97 -32.41
C GLU A 555 7.74 5.80 -31.52
N GLY A 556 8.11 5.25 -30.37
CA GLY A 556 8.94 5.89 -29.36
C GLY A 556 8.42 5.55 -27.98
N HIS A 557 8.91 6.24 -26.96
CA HIS A 557 8.45 6.04 -25.59
C HIS A 557 7.50 7.17 -25.21
N ASP A 558 6.21 6.92 -25.33
CA ASP A 558 5.15 7.93 -25.27
C ASP A 558 4.44 7.94 -23.92
N ALA A 559 3.89 9.10 -23.55
CA ALA A 559 3.05 9.28 -22.37
C ALA A 559 1.67 9.79 -22.80
N LEU A 560 0.62 9.00 -22.55
CA LEU A 560 -0.75 9.30 -22.97
C LEU A 560 -1.68 9.41 -21.76
N TYR A 561 -2.41 10.52 -21.65
CA TYR A 561 -3.39 10.78 -20.60
C TYR A 561 -4.77 10.97 -21.23
N GLY A 562 -5.73 10.11 -20.90
CA GLY A 562 -7.13 10.22 -21.38
C GLY A 562 -7.85 11.36 -20.68
N GLY A 563 -7.82 11.36 -19.35
CA GLY A 563 -8.46 12.36 -18.50
C GLY A 563 -9.89 11.95 -18.11
N THR A 564 -10.86 12.86 -18.23
CA THR A 564 -12.25 12.50 -17.91
C THR A 564 -12.98 12.11 -19.17
N GLY A 565 -13.62 10.96 -19.19
CA GLY A 565 -14.26 10.52 -20.41
C GLY A 565 -14.12 9.03 -20.59
N ALA A 566 -14.78 8.50 -21.63
CA ALA A 566 -14.49 7.15 -22.10
C ALA A 566 -13.58 7.26 -23.31
N ASP A 567 -12.29 7.00 -23.09
CA ASP A 567 -11.20 7.32 -23.99
C ASP A 567 -10.60 6.06 -24.62
N SER A 568 -9.81 6.27 -25.67
CA SER A 568 -9.09 5.20 -26.37
C SER A 568 -7.65 5.59 -26.62
N LEU A 569 -6.74 4.95 -25.92
CA LEU A 569 -5.31 5.22 -25.94
C LEU A 569 -4.57 4.08 -26.63
N TYR A 570 -3.61 4.42 -27.47
CA TYR A 570 -2.75 3.46 -28.20
C TYR A 570 -1.30 3.93 -28.10
N GLY A 571 -0.44 3.20 -27.40
CA GLY A 571 1.01 3.43 -27.38
C GLY A 571 1.65 3.12 -28.73
N GLU A 572 1.33 1.94 -29.26
CA GLU A 572 1.81 1.35 -30.52
C GLU A 572 3.21 0.72 -30.44
N GLY A 573 4.30 1.47 -30.39
CA GLY A 573 5.64 0.87 -30.43
C GLY A 573 6.69 1.62 -29.63
N GLY A 574 7.27 0.93 -28.65
CA GLY A 574 8.23 1.43 -27.67
C GLY A 574 7.69 1.16 -26.28
N ASP A 575 8.43 1.55 -25.24
CA ASP A 575 7.99 1.34 -23.86
C ASP A 575 7.16 2.56 -23.45
N ASP A 576 5.84 2.44 -23.50
CA ASP A 576 4.87 3.52 -23.37
C ASP A 576 4.21 3.57 -21.98
N ALA A 577 3.66 4.72 -21.62
CA ALA A 577 2.90 4.91 -20.39
C ALA A 577 1.53 5.52 -20.67
N LEU A 578 0.46 4.79 -20.32
CA LEU A 578 -0.92 5.15 -20.65
C LEU A 578 -1.77 5.25 -19.37
N TRP A 579 -2.58 6.31 -19.27
CA TRP A 579 -3.51 6.54 -18.17
C TRP A 579 -4.92 6.84 -18.71
N GLY A 580 -5.91 5.99 -18.38
CA GLY A 580 -7.32 6.21 -18.71
C GLY A 580 -8.02 7.18 -17.76
N ASP A 581 -7.56 7.24 -16.51
CA ASP A 581 -8.09 8.07 -15.42
C ASP A 581 -9.53 7.75 -15.01
N SER A 582 -10.55 8.29 -15.68
CA SER A 582 -11.93 8.10 -15.24
C SER A 582 -12.92 7.90 -16.37
N SER A 583 -13.39 6.66 -16.54
CA SER A 583 -14.78 6.24 -16.77
C SER A 583 -14.80 4.81 -17.30
N THR A 584 -14.58 4.59 -18.59
CA THR A 584 -14.59 3.26 -19.20
C THR A 584 -13.68 3.39 -20.40
N ASP A 585 -12.43 3.08 -20.16
CA ASP A 585 -11.34 3.39 -21.06
C ASP A 585 -10.82 2.14 -21.74
N VAL A 586 -10.23 2.34 -22.91
CA VAL A 586 -9.58 1.26 -23.65
C VAL A 586 -8.14 1.65 -23.94
N LEU A 587 -7.21 0.92 -23.34
CA LEU A 587 -5.78 1.16 -23.45
C LEU A 587 -5.10 0.00 -24.19
N TYR A 588 -4.25 0.33 -25.15
CA TYR A 588 -3.39 -0.62 -25.86
C TYR A 588 -1.94 -0.16 -25.74
N GLY A 589 -1.08 -0.94 -25.08
CA GLY A 589 0.37 -0.70 -25.01
C GLY A 589 0.99 -0.84 -26.39
N GLY A 590 1.12 -2.07 -26.89
CA GLY A 590 1.59 -2.33 -28.24
C GLY A 590 2.79 -3.27 -28.25
N ASN A 591 3.94 -2.80 -28.74
CA ASN A 591 5.19 -3.56 -28.62
C ASN A 591 6.14 -2.76 -27.76
N GLY A 592 6.83 -3.40 -26.81
CA GLY A 592 7.67 -2.73 -25.83
C GLY A 592 7.16 -3.07 -24.44
N ASN A 593 7.88 -2.65 -23.41
CA ASN A 593 7.52 -2.92 -22.03
C ASN A 593 6.66 -1.77 -21.50
N ASP A 594 5.35 -1.90 -21.62
CA ASP A 594 4.40 -0.82 -21.42
C ASP A 594 3.88 -0.74 -19.98
N THR A 595 3.46 0.45 -19.55
CA THR A 595 2.77 0.66 -18.27
C THR A 595 1.40 1.26 -18.52
N LEU A 596 0.34 0.52 -18.19
CA LEU A 596 -1.04 0.90 -18.41
C LEU A 596 -1.77 1.06 -17.08
N THR A 597 -2.45 2.20 -16.90
CA THR A 597 -3.33 2.44 -15.75
C THR A 597 -4.75 2.77 -16.20
N GLY A 598 -5.73 1.94 -15.85
CA GLY A 598 -7.15 2.16 -16.18
C GLY A 598 -7.73 3.33 -15.38
N GLY A 599 -7.75 3.20 -14.05
CA GLY A 599 -8.17 4.25 -13.15
C GLY A 599 -9.51 3.92 -12.47
N THR A 600 -10.56 4.65 -12.79
CA THR A 600 -11.89 4.38 -12.23
C THR A 600 -12.88 3.99 -13.31
N GLY A 601 -13.67 2.97 -12.99
CA GLY A 601 -14.79 2.52 -13.81
C GLY A 601 -14.43 1.23 -14.54
N ALA A 602 -15.14 0.88 -15.62
CA ALA A 602 -15.03 -0.46 -16.20
C ALA A 602 -14.12 -0.44 -17.43
N ASP A 603 -12.84 -0.73 -17.24
CA ASP A 603 -11.78 -0.49 -18.22
C ASP A 603 -11.36 -1.76 -18.97
N THR A 604 -10.69 -1.58 -20.11
CA THR A 604 -10.09 -2.67 -20.85
C THR A 604 -8.65 -2.34 -21.24
N LEU A 605 -7.70 -3.11 -20.73
CA LEU A 605 -6.27 -2.91 -20.94
C LEU A 605 -5.67 -4.08 -21.74
N TYR A 606 -4.83 -3.77 -22.71
CA TYR A 606 -4.03 -4.73 -23.47
C TYR A 606 -2.57 -4.29 -23.41
N GLY A 607 -1.69 -5.10 -22.80
CA GLY A 607 -0.24 -4.88 -22.79
C GLY A 607 0.32 -5.02 -24.21
N GLY A 608 0.41 -6.24 -24.70
CA GLY A 608 0.83 -6.54 -26.07
C GLY A 608 2.04 -7.46 -26.12
N ASP A 609 3.07 -7.07 -26.87
CA ASP A 609 4.35 -7.78 -26.93
C ASP A 609 5.36 -7.04 -26.02
N GLY A 610 5.89 -7.68 -24.98
CA GLY A 610 6.84 -7.09 -24.04
C GLY A 610 6.52 -7.49 -22.60
N ASP A 611 7.38 -7.14 -21.66
CA ASP A 611 7.10 -7.37 -20.24
C ASP A 611 6.32 -6.16 -19.71
N ASP A 612 4.99 -6.27 -19.63
CA ASP A 612 4.08 -5.16 -19.40
C ASP A 612 3.64 -5.06 -17.93
N ARG A 613 3.23 -3.86 -17.53
CA ARG A 613 2.62 -3.58 -16.21
C ARG A 613 1.23 -3.00 -16.38
N LEU A 614 0.21 -3.75 -15.97
CA LEU A 614 -1.19 -3.34 -16.09
C LEU A 614 -1.82 -3.14 -14.70
N LEU A 615 -2.42 -1.98 -14.46
CA LEU A 615 -3.10 -1.63 -13.21
C LEU A 615 -4.46 -0.97 -13.48
N SER A 616 -5.59 -1.63 -13.20
CA SER A 616 -6.91 -1.02 -13.46
C SER A 616 -7.48 -0.24 -12.26
N ASN A 617 -7.06 -0.56 -11.04
CA ASN A 617 -7.45 0.05 -9.75
C ASN A 617 -8.89 -0.23 -9.28
N THR A 618 -9.93 0.35 -9.85
CA THR A 618 -11.30 0.13 -9.35
C THR A 618 -12.29 0.02 -10.49
N GLY A 619 -13.12 -1.02 -10.49
CA GLY A 619 -13.89 -1.27 -11.69
C GLY A 619 -14.56 -2.62 -11.76
N VAL A 620 -14.95 -2.96 -12.99
CA VAL A 620 -15.21 -4.35 -13.41
C VAL A 620 -14.47 -4.46 -14.72
N ASP A 621 -13.25 -4.96 -14.62
CA ASP A 621 -12.20 -4.68 -15.58
C ASP A 621 -11.78 -5.92 -16.36
N LEU A 622 -11.24 -5.67 -17.54
CA LEU A 622 -10.74 -6.71 -18.45
C LEU A 622 -9.29 -6.41 -18.84
N LEU A 623 -8.37 -7.28 -18.41
CA LEU A 623 -6.93 -7.09 -18.64
C LEU A 623 -6.36 -8.26 -19.43
N TYR A 624 -5.47 -7.94 -20.38
CA TYR A 624 -4.69 -8.89 -21.16
C TYR A 624 -3.23 -8.45 -21.14
N GLY A 625 -2.34 -9.25 -20.53
CA GLY A 625 -0.88 -9.03 -20.57
C GLY A 625 -0.37 -9.15 -21.99
N GLY A 626 -0.39 -10.37 -22.53
CA GLY A 626 -0.05 -10.66 -23.91
C GLY A 626 1.12 -11.60 -24.02
N ALA A 627 2.25 -11.14 -24.52
CA ALA A 627 3.45 -11.95 -24.68
C ALA A 627 4.65 -11.29 -24.00
N GLY A 628 5.23 -11.95 -23.02
CA GLY A 628 6.28 -11.43 -22.15
C GLY A 628 5.98 -11.83 -20.72
N ASP A 629 6.86 -11.47 -19.79
CA ASP A 629 6.64 -11.76 -18.37
C ASP A 629 5.87 -10.58 -17.75
N ASP A 630 4.54 -10.66 -17.70
CA ASP A 630 3.66 -9.53 -17.38
C ASP A 630 3.32 -9.42 -15.88
N TRP A 631 3.14 -8.19 -15.40
CA TRP A 631 2.59 -7.92 -14.08
C TRP A 631 1.21 -7.28 -14.18
N ILE A 632 0.19 -7.94 -13.63
CA ILE A 632 -1.21 -7.56 -13.77
C ILE A 632 -1.87 -7.41 -12.40
N SER A 633 -2.51 -6.27 -12.16
CA SER A 633 -3.39 -6.07 -11.01
C SER A 633 -4.68 -5.36 -11.43
N PRO A 634 -5.79 -6.09 -11.58
CA PRO A 634 -7.08 -5.48 -11.92
C PRO A 634 -7.57 -4.50 -10.84
N GLY A 635 -7.42 -4.81 -9.55
CA GLY A 635 -7.80 -3.86 -8.49
C GLY A 635 -9.02 -4.31 -7.69
N ASN A 636 -9.89 -3.37 -7.35
CA ASN A 636 -11.14 -3.70 -6.66
C ASN A 636 -12.24 -3.87 -7.69
N GLY A 637 -12.92 -5.01 -7.70
CA GLY A 637 -13.90 -5.25 -8.75
C GLY A 637 -14.47 -6.65 -8.81
N ALA A 638 -14.81 -7.09 -10.00
CA ALA A 638 -15.15 -8.48 -10.26
C ALA A 638 -14.58 -8.77 -11.63
N ASP A 639 -13.28 -8.99 -11.63
CA ASP A 639 -12.44 -8.67 -12.77
C ASP A 639 -12.04 -9.93 -13.55
N LEU A 640 -11.56 -9.71 -14.76
CA LEU A 640 -11.09 -10.77 -15.64
C LEU A 640 -9.70 -10.42 -16.16
N ALA A 641 -8.70 -11.22 -15.78
CA ALA A 641 -7.31 -11.03 -16.17
C ALA A 641 -6.75 -12.26 -16.89
N TYR A 642 -5.97 -12.01 -17.94
CA TYR A 642 -5.22 -13.02 -18.69
C TYR A 642 -3.76 -12.60 -18.74
N GLY A 643 -2.84 -13.45 -18.27
CA GLY A 643 -1.39 -13.28 -18.41
C GLY A 643 -1.01 -13.41 -19.88
N GLY A 644 -1.09 -14.61 -20.42
CA GLY A 644 -0.90 -14.88 -21.83
C GLY A 644 0.23 -15.86 -22.07
N SER A 645 1.36 -15.40 -22.58
CA SER A 645 2.55 -16.26 -22.76
C SER A 645 3.77 -15.60 -22.13
N GLY A 646 4.54 -16.36 -21.38
CA GLY A 646 5.59 -15.83 -20.51
C GLY A 646 5.25 -16.18 -19.07
N ASN A 647 6.13 -15.82 -18.14
CA ASN A 647 5.93 -16.12 -16.73
C ASN A 647 5.27 -14.91 -16.07
N ASP A 648 3.96 -14.97 -15.92
CA ASP A 648 3.13 -13.84 -15.55
C ASP A 648 2.86 -13.79 -14.03
N THR A 649 2.63 -12.60 -13.50
CA THR A 649 2.18 -12.38 -12.12
C THR A 649 0.85 -11.65 -12.11
N ILE A 650 -0.20 -12.26 -11.56
CA ILE A 650 -1.56 -11.71 -11.53
C ILE A 650 -2.08 -11.62 -10.09
N ILE A 651 -2.50 -10.43 -9.66
CA ILE A 651 -2.97 -10.15 -8.30
C ILE A 651 -4.40 -9.56 -8.34
N GLY A 652 -5.39 -10.40 -8.05
CA GLY A 652 -6.83 -10.08 -8.06
C GLY A 652 -7.21 -8.93 -7.13
N ARG A 653 -6.74 -8.97 -5.89
CA ARG A 653 -7.02 -8.02 -4.79
C ARG A 653 -8.40 -8.21 -4.16
N THR A 654 -9.37 -7.32 -4.38
CA THR A 654 -10.68 -7.46 -3.72
C THR A 654 -11.76 -7.58 -4.76
N GLY A 655 -12.58 -8.62 -4.69
CA GLY A 655 -13.50 -8.84 -5.77
C GLY A 655 -14.02 -10.24 -5.88
N TRP A 656 -14.68 -10.53 -6.99
CA TRP A 656 -14.87 -11.91 -7.45
C TRP A 656 -14.14 -12.01 -8.78
N ASP A 657 -12.91 -12.47 -8.73
CA ASP A 657 -12.00 -12.35 -9.85
C ASP A 657 -11.85 -13.67 -10.60
N THR A 658 -11.59 -13.56 -11.90
CA THR A 658 -11.23 -14.71 -12.73
C THR A 658 -9.88 -14.46 -13.37
N LEU A 659 -8.90 -15.28 -13.00
CA LEU A 659 -7.50 -15.11 -13.38
C LEU A 659 -7.06 -16.32 -14.22
N TYR A 660 -6.36 -16.05 -15.33
CA TYR A 660 -5.75 -17.07 -16.20
C TYR A 660 -4.27 -16.74 -16.38
N GLY A 661 -3.38 -17.65 -15.99
CA GLY A 661 -1.92 -17.55 -16.21
C GLY A 661 -1.60 -17.67 -17.70
N GLY A 662 -1.71 -18.88 -18.24
CA GLY A 662 -1.61 -19.12 -19.68
C GLY A 662 -0.49 -20.10 -20.03
N GLU A 663 0.43 -19.69 -20.89
CA GLU A 663 1.65 -20.47 -21.20
C GLU A 663 2.84 -19.92 -20.42
N GLY A 664 3.39 -20.64 -19.45
CA GLY A 664 4.54 -20.20 -18.66
C GLY A 664 4.44 -20.69 -17.23
N ASP A 665 5.48 -20.42 -16.43
CA ASP A 665 5.41 -20.71 -14.99
C ASP A 665 4.88 -19.44 -14.29
N ASP A 666 3.59 -19.43 -13.94
CA ASP A 666 2.85 -18.24 -13.53
C ASP A 666 2.64 -18.12 -12.01
N GLU A 667 2.43 -16.90 -11.50
CA GLU A 667 2.08 -16.61 -10.11
C GLU A 667 0.71 -15.91 -10.00
N LEU A 668 -0.30 -16.61 -9.50
CA LEU A 668 -1.68 -16.11 -9.39
C LEU A 668 -2.14 -15.98 -7.93
N TYR A 669 -2.68 -14.81 -7.59
CA TYR A 669 -3.20 -14.49 -6.25
C TYR A 669 -4.64 -13.97 -6.33
N GLY A 670 -5.63 -14.74 -5.86
CA GLY A 670 -7.03 -14.31 -5.77
C GLY A 670 -7.22 -13.17 -4.75
N SER A 671 -6.63 -13.35 -3.56
CA SER A 671 -6.61 -12.40 -2.44
C SER A 671 -7.90 -12.37 -1.60
N GLU A 672 -8.81 -11.41 -1.77
CA GLU A 672 -10.09 -11.37 -1.04
C GLU A 672 -11.26 -11.57 -2.01
N GLY A 673 -12.08 -12.60 -1.82
CA GLY A 673 -13.15 -12.80 -2.78
C GLY A 673 -13.81 -14.16 -2.80
N VAL A 674 -14.30 -14.49 -3.98
CA VAL A 674 -14.77 -15.82 -4.38
C VAL A 674 -14.20 -15.93 -5.78
N ASP A 675 -13.00 -16.47 -5.86
CA ASP A 675 -12.15 -16.32 -7.02
C ASP A 675 -12.04 -17.62 -7.82
N LEU A 676 -11.78 -17.47 -9.12
CA LEU A 676 -11.59 -18.55 -10.05
C LEU A 676 -10.22 -18.41 -10.71
N LEU A 677 -9.30 -19.31 -10.39
CA LEU A 677 -7.91 -19.25 -10.87
C LEU A 677 -7.61 -20.44 -11.79
N TYR A 678 -6.91 -20.17 -12.90
CA TYR A 678 -6.38 -21.16 -13.84
C TYR A 678 -4.89 -20.89 -14.07
N GLY A 679 -4.01 -21.82 -13.71
CA GLY A 679 -2.58 -21.75 -14.05
C GLY A 679 -2.35 -22.03 -15.54
N ASP A 680 -3.12 -22.99 -16.06
CA ASP A 680 -3.09 -23.47 -17.45
C ASP A 680 -1.86 -24.35 -17.75
N ALA A 681 -0.75 -23.83 -18.28
CA ALA A 681 0.36 -24.67 -18.73
C ALA A 681 1.73 -24.15 -18.27
N GLY A 682 2.38 -24.88 -17.39
CA GLY A 682 3.70 -24.60 -16.83
C GLY A 682 3.73 -25.05 -15.36
N ASP A 683 4.84 -24.85 -14.65
CA ASP A 683 4.88 -25.18 -13.22
C ASP A 683 4.40 -23.95 -12.42
N ASP A 684 3.11 -23.89 -12.07
CA ASP A 684 2.46 -22.67 -11.58
C ASP A 684 2.37 -22.55 -10.05
N PHE A 685 2.29 -21.31 -9.55
CA PHE A 685 1.96 -21.00 -8.15
C PHE A 685 0.60 -20.30 -8.06
N LEU A 686 -0.34 -20.88 -7.30
CA LEU A 686 -1.69 -20.36 -7.17
C LEU A 686 -2.10 -20.24 -5.70
N SER A 687 -2.70 -19.10 -5.35
CA SER A 687 -3.20 -18.83 -4.00
C SER A 687 -4.59 -18.18 -4.04
N GLY A 688 -5.60 -18.87 -3.52
CA GLY A 688 -7.00 -18.39 -3.44
C GLY A 688 -7.13 -17.19 -2.52
N GLY A 689 -6.90 -17.39 -1.22
CA GLY A 689 -6.85 -16.30 -0.24
C GLY A 689 -8.01 -16.39 0.73
N PHE A 690 -8.80 -15.33 0.87
CA PHE A 690 -10.02 -15.36 1.68
C PHE A 690 -11.22 -15.59 0.77
N GLY A 691 -11.93 -16.71 0.91
CA GLY A 691 -13.07 -16.91 0.03
C GLY A 691 -13.75 -18.26 0.06
N TYR A 692 -14.48 -18.52 -1.02
CA TYR A 692 -14.74 -19.87 -1.51
C TYR A 692 -14.08 -19.83 -2.88
N ASP A 693 -12.92 -20.43 -3.03
CA ASP A 693 -12.12 -20.28 -4.23
C ASP A 693 -12.11 -21.58 -5.02
N GLU A 694 -12.13 -21.45 -6.35
CA GLU A 694 -12.04 -22.57 -7.28
C GLU A 694 -10.73 -22.44 -8.05
N ILE A 695 -9.79 -23.36 -7.84
CA ILE A 695 -8.41 -23.23 -8.32
C ILE A 695 -8.02 -24.45 -9.14
N TYR A 696 -7.54 -24.20 -10.36
CA TYR A 696 -7.06 -25.21 -11.30
C TYR A 696 -5.58 -24.95 -11.63
N GLY A 697 -4.70 -25.90 -11.30
CA GLY A 697 -3.28 -25.87 -11.71
C GLY A 697 -3.16 -26.00 -13.22
N GLY A 698 -3.35 -27.21 -13.75
CA GLY A 698 -3.40 -27.46 -15.18
C GLY A 698 -2.39 -28.51 -15.64
N ASP A 699 -1.61 -28.22 -16.67
CA ASP A 699 -0.51 -29.06 -17.13
C ASP A 699 0.79 -28.55 -16.47
N GLY A 700 1.41 -29.28 -15.55
CA GLY A 700 2.49 -28.71 -14.75
C GLY A 700 2.78 -29.46 -13.47
N ASN A 701 3.83 -29.09 -12.74
CA ASN A 701 3.94 -29.44 -11.32
C ASN A 701 3.58 -28.20 -10.50
N ASP A 702 2.31 -28.11 -10.11
CA ASP A 702 1.73 -26.88 -9.59
C ASP A 702 1.76 -26.85 -8.06
N GLU A 703 1.86 -25.64 -7.49
CA GLU A 703 1.75 -25.39 -6.06
C GLU A 703 0.50 -24.55 -5.76
N ILE A 704 -0.50 -25.15 -5.12
CA ILE A 704 -1.84 -24.57 -4.94
C ILE A 704 -2.19 -24.42 -3.46
N TYR A 705 -2.60 -23.21 -3.06
CA TYR A 705 -3.06 -22.88 -1.72
C TYR A 705 -4.51 -22.35 -1.73
N GLY A 706 -5.44 -23.01 -1.04
CA GLY A 706 -6.79 -22.49 -0.80
C GLY A 706 -6.79 -21.32 0.18
N ASN A 707 -6.12 -21.52 1.33
CA ASN A 707 -5.99 -20.58 2.45
C ASN A 707 -7.22 -20.55 3.39
N ILE A 708 -8.02 -19.48 3.36
CA ILE A 708 -9.13 -19.29 4.30
C ILE A 708 -10.43 -19.35 3.51
N GLY A 709 -11.11 -20.48 3.59
CA GLY A 709 -12.24 -20.72 2.73
C GLY A 709 -12.67 -22.17 2.72
N ASN A 710 -13.78 -22.46 2.05
CA ASN A 710 -14.12 -23.84 1.75
C ASN A 710 -13.76 -24.04 0.28
N ASP A 711 -12.53 -24.40 -0.03
CA ASP A 711 -11.99 -24.20 -1.37
C ASP A 711 -12.01 -25.50 -2.20
N ASP A 712 -12.15 -25.36 -3.51
CA ASP A 712 -12.08 -26.47 -4.47
C ASP A 712 -10.76 -26.36 -5.26
N LEU A 713 -9.81 -27.27 -4.98
CA LEU A 713 -8.46 -27.29 -5.53
C LEU A 713 -8.26 -28.48 -6.46
N TYR A 714 -7.81 -28.22 -7.69
CA TYR A 714 -7.55 -29.24 -8.71
C TYR A 714 -6.11 -29.09 -9.24
N GLY A 715 -5.25 -30.09 -9.03
CA GLY A 715 -3.86 -30.09 -9.51
C GLY A 715 -3.79 -30.21 -11.04
N GLY A 716 -4.31 -31.30 -11.58
CA GLY A 716 -4.37 -31.53 -13.01
C GLY A 716 -3.40 -32.61 -13.45
N ALA A 717 -2.40 -32.26 -14.26
CA ALA A 717 -1.46 -33.20 -14.84
C ALA A 717 -0.01 -32.82 -14.50
N GLY A 718 0.62 -33.64 -13.67
CA GLY A 718 2.00 -33.54 -13.22
C GLY A 718 2.05 -33.80 -11.72
N ASN A 719 3.13 -33.45 -11.02
CA ASN A 719 3.26 -33.78 -9.60
C ASN A 719 2.94 -32.54 -8.76
N ASP A 720 1.70 -32.43 -8.32
CA ASP A 720 1.15 -31.21 -7.76
C ASP A 720 1.21 -31.21 -6.23
N ALA A 721 1.23 -30.02 -5.63
CA ALA A 721 1.19 -29.81 -4.20
C ALA A 721 0.00 -28.93 -3.82
N LEU A 722 -1.02 -29.52 -3.21
CA LEU A 722 -2.28 -28.86 -2.85
C LEU A 722 -2.40 -28.70 -1.32
N TYR A 723 -2.72 -27.49 -0.88
CA TYR A 723 -2.88 -27.11 0.52
C TYR A 723 -4.22 -26.40 0.74
N GLY A 724 -5.20 -27.07 1.36
CA GLY A 724 -6.52 -26.49 1.68
C GLY A 724 -6.44 -25.39 2.77
N ALA A 725 -5.71 -25.71 3.84
CA ALA A 725 -5.43 -24.84 4.99
C ALA A 725 -6.59 -24.70 5.99
N THR A 726 -7.53 -23.76 5.82
CA THR A 726 -8.63 -23.58 6.80
C THR A 726 -9.99 -23.49 6.14
N GLY A 727 -10.88 -24.41 6.53
CA GLY A 727 -12.27 -24.52 6.11
C GLY A 727 -12.53 -25.92 5.56
N ASP A 728 -13.72 -26.19 5.02
CA ASP A 728 -14.05 -27.55 4.54
C ASP A 728 -13.72 -27.64 3.04
N ASP A 729 -12.56 -28.22 2.70
CA ASP A 729 -11.97 -28.14 1.36
C ASP A 729 -12.15 -29.41 0.51
N LEU A 730 -12.12 -29.28 -0.82
CA LEU A 730 -11.99 -30.36 -1.79
C LEU A 730 -10.63 -30.27 -2.48
N LEU A 731 -9.82 -31.32 -2.39
CA LEU A 731 -8.53 -31.43 -3.06
C LEU A 731 -8.53 -32.64 -4.01
N GLU A 732 -8.29 -32.40 -5.29
CA GLU A 732 -8.11 -33.42 -6.33
C GLU A 732 -6.75 -33.25 -7.01
N GLY A 733 -5.83 -34.21 -6.82
CA GLY A 733 -4.47 -34.16 -7.38
C GLY A 733 -4.47 -34.30 -8.90
N GLY A 734 -4.94 -35.44 -9.40
CA GLY A 734 -5.09 -35.68 -10.84
C GLY A 734 -4.13 -36.74 -11.36
N ASP A 735 -3.44 -36.49 -12.47
CA ASP A 735 -2.47 -37.41 -13.06
C ASP A 735 -1.05 -37.06 -12.56
N GLY A 736 -0.41 -37.89 -11.75
CA GLY A 736 0.98 -37.73 -11.31
C GLY A 736 1.18 -38.15 -9.86
N ASP A 737 2.38 -37.98 -9.31
CA ASP A 737 2.66 -38.33 -7.90
C ASP A 737 2.41 -37.09 -7.02
N ASP A 738 1.18 -36.90 -6.53
CA ASP A 738 0.72 -35.64 -5.91
C ASP A 738 0.86 -35.60 -4.39
N VAL A 739 0.80 -34.40 -3.82
CA VAL A 739 0.86 -34.14 -2.37
C VAL A 739 -0.32 -33.27 -1.94
N LEU A 740 -1.24 -33.83 -1.14
CA LEU A 740 -2.46 -33.16 -0.70
C LEU A 740 -2.50 -33.00 0.82
N TYR A 741 -2.70 -31.78 1.30
CA TYR A 741 -2.86 -31.42 2.72
C TYR A 741 -4.15 -30.62 2.95
N GLY A 742 -5.14 -31.19 3.65
CA GLY A 742 -6.37 -30.46 4.02
C GLY A 742 -6.16 -29.46 5.17
N ALA A 743 -5.42 -29.87 6.19
CA ALA A 743 -5.11 -29.14 7.42
C ALA A 743 -6.29 -28.94 8.40
N GLN A 744 -6.99 -27.81 8.42
CA GLN A 744 -8.09 -27.55 9.37
C GLN A 744 -9.43 -27.54 8.65
N GLY A 745 -10.25 -28.58 8.83
CA GLY A 745 -11.45 -28.67 8.00
C GLY A 745 -12.14 -30.00 8.08
N VAL A 746 -13.33 -30.12 7.52
CA VAL A 746 -13.89 -31.41 7.09
C VAL A 746 -13.56 -31.56 5.61
N ASP A 747 -12.38 -32.09 5.32
CA ASP A 747 -11.81 -32.03 3.96
C ASP A 747 -12.15 -33.27 3.15
N THR A 748 -12.17 -33.16 1.82
CA THR A 748 -12.29 -34.28 0.88
C THR A 748 -11.05 -34.34 0.01
N LEU A 749 -10.30 -35.44 0.08
CA LEU A 749 -9.04 -35.62 -0.65
C LEU A 749 -9.15 -36.78 -1.65
N ILE A 750 -8.75 -36.52 -2.89
CA ILE A 750 -8.71 -37.46 -4.02
C ILE A 750 -7.33 -37.36 -4.66
N GLY A 751 -6.47 -38.38 -4.49
CA GLY A 751 -5.13 -38.37 -5.09
C GLY A 751 -5.19 -38.35 -6.60
N GLY A 752 -5.84 -39.36 -7.19
CA GLY A 752 -5.96 -39.48 -8.64
C GLY A 752 -5.04 -40.60 -9.13
N ALA A 753 -4.50 -40.49 -10.33
CA ALA A 753 -3.62 -41.49 -10.92
C ALA A 753 -2.14 -41.19 -10.62
N GLY A 754 -1.57 -41.92 -9.68
CA GLY A 754 -0.13 -41.95 -9.43
C GLY A 754 0.14 -42.46 -8.02
N ASN A 755 1.31 -42.15 -7.47
CA ASN A 755 1.64 -42.56 -6.11
C ASN A 755 1.55 -41.35 -5.17
N ASP A 756 0.35 -41.09 -4.67
CA ASP A 756 0.04 -39.83 -4.02
C ASP A 756 0.32 -39.86 -2.51
N PHE A 757 0.49 -38.69 -1.92
CA PHE A 757 0.57 -38.52 -0.47
C PHE A 757 -0.59 -37.64 0.02
N LEU A 758 -1.45 -38.21 0.86
CA LEU A 758 -2.65 -37.54 1.37
C LEU A 758 -2.58 -37.39 2.89
N ARG A 759 -2.94 -36.20 3.38
CA ARG A 759 -3.11 -35.92 4.81
C ARG A 759 -4.28 -34.96 5.02
N GLY A 760 -5.36 -35.48 5.61
CA GLY A 760 -6.57 -34.73 5.96
C GLY A 760 -6.25 -33.62 6.94
N GLY A 761 -6.03 -33.93 8.21
CA GLY A 761 -5.54 -32.96 9.18
C GLY A 761 -6.29 -33.06 10.49
N THR A 762 -7.04 -32.02 10.85
CA THR A 762 -7.88 -32.00 12.05
C THR A 762 -9.35 -32.04 11.66
N LEU A 763 -10.16 -32.67 12.51
CA LEU A 763 -11.61 -32.88 12.36
C LEU A 763 -11.92 -34.20 11.65
N ALA A 764 -12.78 -34.23 10.63
CA ALA A 764 -13.33 -35.48 10.12
C ALA A 764 -13.21 -35.50 8.59
N ASP A 765 -12.10 -36.04 8.11
CA ASP A 765 -11.73 -35.93 6.69
C ASP A 765 -12.21 -37.14 5.88
N THR A 766 -12.39 -36.93 4.59
CA THR A 766 -12.86 -37.93 3.63
C THR A 766 -11.76 -38.21 2.61
N PHE A 767 -11.30 -39.46 2.54
CA PHE A 767 -10.34 -39.91 1.53
C PHE A 767 -11.04 -40.80 0.51
N ILE A 768 -10.95 -40.48 -0.78
CA ILE A 768 -11.63 -41.22 -1.85
C ILE A 768 -10.61 -41.97 -2.70
N PHE A 769 -10.78 -43.28 -2.82
CA PHE A 769 -9.96 -44.13 -3.67
C PHE A 769 -10.80 -44.86 -4.72
N ASP A 770 -10.37 -44.68 -5.95
CA ASP A 770 -10.94 -45.31 -7.13
C ASP A 770 -9.94 -46.26 -7.79
N ARG A 771 -10.40 -46.96 -8.82
CA ARG A 771 -9.52 -47.88 -9.55
C ARG A 771 -8.61 -47.10 -10.49
N GLY A 772 -7.32 -47.40 -10.45
CA GLY A 772 -6.30 -46.68 -11.22
C GLY A 772 -5.57 -45.61 -10.42
N HIS A 773 -5.79 -45.52 -9.10
CA HIS A 773 -5.06 -44.65 -8.18
C HIS A 773 -3.78 -45.32 -7.66
N ASP A 774 -2.98 -45.88 -8.55
CA ASP A 774 -1.74 -46.64 -8.30
C ASP A 774 -1.32 -46.93 -6.84
N GLN A 775 -0.37 -46.24 -6.20
CA GLN A 775 0.06 -46.57 -4.83
C GLN A 775 0.12 -45.35 -3.92
N ASP A 776 -0.98 -45.09 -3.23
CA ASP A 776 -1.13 -43.91 -2.41
C ASP A 776 -0.72 -44.16 -0.96
N THR A 777 -0.26 -43.10 -0.30
CA THR A 777 0.09 -43.07 1.11
C THR A 777 -0.82 -42.10 1.85
N ILE A 778 -1.54 -42.59 2.85
CA ILE A 778 -2.27 -41.74 3.79
C ILE A 778 -1.45 -41.59 5.07
N SER A 779 -1.39 -40.38 5.61
CA SER A 779 -0.81 -40.11 6.91
C SER A 779 -1.75 -39.34 7.82
N GLY A 780 -1.63 -39.59 9.13
CA GLY A 780 -2.31 -38.80 10.15
C GLY A 780 -3.81 -39.03 10.27
N LEU A 781 -4.32 -40.24 9.94
CA LEU A 781 -5.74 -40.55 10.10
C LEU A 781 -6.18 -40.42 11.55
N GLU A 782 -7.26 -39.69 11.75
CA GLU A 782 -8.01 -39.63 12.98
C GLU A 782 -9.16 -40.64 12.98
N THR A 783 -9.66 -41.02 14.16
CA THR A 783 -10.78 -41.97 14.26
C THR A 783 -12.11 -41.45 13.69
N GLN A 784 -12.14 -40.18 13.33
CA GLN A 784 -13.31 -39.48 12.80
C GLN A 784 -13.32 -39.49 11.27
N ASP A 785 -12.19 -39.84 10.65
CA ASP A 785 -12.01 -39.82 9.21
C ASP A 785 -12.72 -41.00 8.55
N GLU A 786 -13.12 -40.78 7.30
CA GLU A 786 -13.82 -41.75 6.47
C GLU A 786 -12.99 -42.06 5.21
N ILE A 787 -12.81 -43.35 4.92
CA ILE A 787 -12.14 -43.81 3.70
C ILE A 787 -13.20 -44.44 2.79
N TYR A 788 -13.45 -43.79 1.66
CA TYR A 788 -14.39 -44.24 0.64
C TYR A 788 -13.67 -45.03 -0.45
N LEU A 789 -14.04 -46.30 -0.59
CA LEU A 789 -13.52 -47.19 -1.62
C LEU A 789 -14.59 -47.50 -2.66
N SER A 790 -14.31 -47.28 -3.94
CA SER A 790 -15.29 -47.58 -4.97
C SER A 790 -15.54 -49.08 -5.13
N THR A 791 -16.76 -49.45 -5.52
CA THR A 791 -17.11 -50.86 -5.74
C THR A 791 -16.32 -51.52 -6.87
N GLU A 792 -15.75 -50.75 -7.80
CA GLU A 792 -14.87 -51.28 -8.84
C GLU A 792 -13.50 -51.68 -8.28
N LEU A 793 -12.92 -50.87 -7.40
CA LEU A 793 -11.66 -51.14 -6.70
C LEU A 793 -11.74 -52.38 -5.81
N THR A 794 -12.82 -52.50 -5.02
CA THR A 794 -13.00 -53.62 -4.08
C THR A 794 -13.44 -54.94 -4.75
N GLY A 795 -13.69 -54.93 -6.07
CA GLY A 795 -14.25 -56.06 -6.80
C GLY A 795 -15.68 -56.42 -6.37
N GLY A 796 -16.46 -55.41 -5.97
CA GLY A 796 -17.86 -55.51 -5.56
C GLY A 796 -18.09 -55.90 -4.10
N LEU A 797 -17.07 -55.81 -3.24
CA LEU A 797 -17.24 -55.98 -1.79
C LEU A 797 -17.76 -54.68 -1.18
N THR A 798 -18.68 -54.78 -0.22
CA THR A 798 -19.30 -53.62 0.45
C THR A 798 -19.21 -53.69 1.98
N ASP A 799 -18.52 -54.69 2.52
CA ASP A 799 -18.33 -54.89 3.95
C ASP A 799 -16.86 -54.66 4.30
N ALA A 800 -16.58 -53.69 5.18
CA ALA A 800 -15.22 -53.30 5.54
C ALA A 800 -14.39 -54.46 6.13
N ALA A 801 -15.01 -55.36 6.90
CA ALA A 801 -14.30 -56.50 7.48
C ALA A 801 -13.90 -57.52 6.40
N ASP A 802 -14.75 -57.74 5.39
CA ASP A 802 -14.42 -58.57 4.23
C ASP A 802 -13.32 -57.95 3.36
N ILE A 803 -13.31 -56.62 3.20
CA ILE A 803 -12.28 -55.86 2.47
C ILE A 803 -10.93 -56.01 3.17
N VAL A 804 -10.85 -55.67 4.46
CA VAL A 804 -9.61 -55.77 5.26
C VAL A 804 -9.12 -57.22 5.35
N ALA A 805 -10.02 -58.20 5.48
CA ALA A 805 -9.63 -59.60 5.50
C ALA A 805 -9.04 -60.10 4.18
N ARG A 806 -9.43 -59.50 3.04
CA ARG A 806 -9.02 -59.93 1.71
C ARG A 806 -7.77 -59.22 1.20
N PHE A 807 -7.69 -57.90 1.37
CA PHE A 807 -6.70 -57.07 0.68
C PHE A 807 -5.55 -56.60 1.58
N ARG A 808 -5.64 -56.83 2.89
CA ARG A 808 -4.56 -56.45 3.81
C ARG A 808 -3.23 -57.11 3.45
N THR A 809 -2.19 -56.29 3.40
CA THR A 809 -0.78 -56.67 3.32
C THR A 809 0.06 -55.81 4.28
N GLU A 810 1.37 -55.92 4.20
CA GLU A 810 2.35 -55.10 4.93
C GLU A 810 3.46 -54.69 3.96
N VAL A 811 3.75 -53.39 3.86
CA VAL A 811 4.79 -52.82 3.00
C VAL A 811 5.72 -52.01 3.89
N ASP A 812 7.00 -52.35 3.89
CA ASP A 812 8.04 -51.71 4.72
C ASP A 812 7.72 -51.55 6.22
N GLY A 813 6.84 -52.41 6.74
CA GLY A 813 6.40 -52.42 8.14
C GLY A 813 5.14 -51.60 8.42
N GLN A 814 4.60 -50.90 7.41
CA GLN A 814 3.33 -50.20 7.45
C GLN A 814 2.19 -51.12 7.00
N LEU A 815 0.99 -50.88 7.55
CA LEU A 815 -0.24 -51.54 7.12
C LEU A 815 -0.57 -51.04 5.70
N ALA A 816 -1.02 -51.93 4.82
CA ALA A 816 -1.49 -51.53 3.49
C ALA A 816 -2.68 -52.39 3.05
N LEU A 817 -3.52 -51.84 2.16
CA LEU A 817 -4.53 -52.56 1.39
C LEU A 817 -4.04 -52.66 -0.06
N SER A 818 -3.77 -53.87 -0.53
CA SER A 818 -3.34 -54.12 -1.92
C SER A 818 -4.47 -54.79 -2.69
N PHE A 819 -4.98 -54.07 -3.70
CA PHE A 819 -6.09 -54.49 -4.54
C PHE A 819 -5.58 -55.17 -5.83
N ASP A 820 -6.51 -55.60 -6.69
CA ASP A 820 -6.15 -56.18 -7.98
C ASP A 820 -5.62 -55.08 -8.91
N GLN A 821 -4.70 -55.43 -9.83
CA GLN A 821 -4.16 -54.55 -10.91
C GLN A 821 -3.10 -53.51 -10.56
N GLY A 822 -2.71 -53.39 -9.30
CA GLY A 822 -1.60 -52.52 -8.91
C GLY A 822 -1.97 -51.58 -7.79
N ASP A 823 -3.25 -51.22 -7.70
CA ASP A 823 -3.81 -50.27 -6.73
C ASP A 823 -3.47 -50.67 -5.29
N MET A 824 -2.94 -49.73 -4.51
CA MET A 824 -2.54 -49.92 -3.12
C MET A 824 -2.76 -48.66 -2.30
N ILE A 825 -3.23 -48.83 -1.06
CA ILE A 825 -3.27 -47.76 -0.06
C ILE A 825 -2.33 -48.15 1.08
N ILE A 826 -1.32 -47.34 1.34
CA ILE A 826 -0.34 -47.48 2.41
C ILE A 826 -0.72 -46.51 3.54
N PHE A 827 -0.69 -46.99 4.77
CA PHE A 827 -1.01 -46.17 5.95
C PHE A 827 0.28 -45.89 6.74
N ASP A 828 0.76 -44.64 6.72
CA ASP A 828 2.00 -44.23 7.42
C ASP A 828 1.76 -43.97 8.92
N GLU A 829 1.22 -44.98 9.59
CA GLU A 829 0.90 -44.93 11.02
C GLU A 829 0.62 -46.31 11.61
N ASP A 830 0.68 -46.38 12.95
CA ASP A 830 0.44 -47.61 13.71
C ASP A 830 -1.07 -47.92 13.85
N LEU A 831 -1.76 -48.18 12.73
CA LEU A 831 -3.19 -48.55 12.72
C LEU A 831 -3.43 -50.05 12.95
N SER A 832 -4.43 -50.37 13.78
CA SER A 832 -4.94 -51.73 13.91
C SER A 832 -6.01 -52.03 12.86
N SER A 833 -6.18 -53.32 12.53
CA SER A 833 -7.26 -53.73 11.62
C SER A 833 -8.66 -53.45 12.17
N ALA A 834 -8.82 -53.21 13.48
CA ALA A 834 -10.12 -52.86 14.05
C ALA A 834 -10.44 -51.39 13.78
N GLU A 835 -9.46 -50.49 13.94
CA GLU A 835 -9.59 -49.07 13.63
C GLU A 835 -9.88 -48.87 12.13
N LEU A 836 -9.14 -49.56 11.26
CA LEU A 836 -9.37 -49.49 9.81
C LEU A 836 -10.77 -49.99 9.37
N ILE A 837 -11.37 -50.94 10.09
CA ILE A 837 -12.74 -51.40 9.79
C ILE A 837 -13.78 -50.34 10.17
N GLU A 838 -13.48 -49.49 11.15
CA GLU A 838 -14.40 -48.45 11.62
C GLU A 838 -14.43 -47.24 10.67
N THR A 839 -13.37 -47.00 9.90
CA THR A 839 -13.26 -45.84 8.98
C THR A 839 -13.59 -46.17 7.52
N ILE A 840 -13.59 -47.44 7.09
CA ILE A 840 -13.84 -47.80 5.68
C ILE A 840 -15.34 -47.84 5.34
N PHE A 841 -15.69 -47.13 4.27
CA PHE A 841 -16.98 -47.13 3.60
C PHE A 841 -16.85 -47.48 2.11
N THR A 842 -17.95 -47.90 1.50
CA THR A 842 -18.00 -48.20 0.06
C THR A 842 -19.18 -47.50 -0.58
N PHE A 843 -18.98 -46.95 -1.78
CA PHE A 843 -19.98 -46.18 -2.51
C PHE A 843 -20.33 -46.77 -3.89
#